data_AF-J3ISQ8-F1
#
_entry.id   AF-J3ISQ8-F1
#
_cell.length_a   1.000
_cell.length_b   1.000
_cell.length_c   1.000
_cell.angle_alpha   90.00
_cell.angle_beta   90.00
_cell.angle_gamma   90.00
#
_symmetry.space_group_name_H-M   'P 1'
#
loop_
_entity.id
_entity.type
_entity.pdbx_description
1 polymer ?
#
loop_
_entity_poly.entity_id
_entity_poly.type
_entity_poly.pdbx_seq_one_letter_code
_entity_poly.pdbx_strand_id
1 'polypeptide(L)'
;MDTKARHPFKWFGLLTPLSVALTISLSTGTLRASPIDDERQPEPTDPSAYYDEPEDRAGALNAILTMPEANEDSFDLPDGVKGSRDTERLENVLPPAAQTSFNYPTNGKPSPLFGAQPFTQQLLLFEEFGPEKLDPTTPAAPLPFPAAAIGPLPAQDPNSAARSAPPGPALDTFLRQPGLTPFPSQYANEVDRNPWQAQIEYFLNRHIGSAAEGRPPGKGWSHQRWNEFYPQNAYKTVQTGARINGGLRDARQMHGYAMGEFGPGGLYHNVAGVPATDGTAKGVDPRFHPAMPVQNHNSVWTFDGTLPPKLLMVRYGQPLLMRHYNGLPIDPSANMGFGLHTISTHEHNGHAPAESDGYANAFFFPGQYYDYRWPIQLAGYDSINTDAHDPRAAFPCSPGETLWTNDMSPARKTCENGTIKIRGDWRETMSTHWFHDHMLDFTAQNVYKGNAAMMNYYSALDRGNESVNDGVNLRFPSGSALPWGNRDYDVNLVFADKAWDANGQLWFNPFNTDGFLGDQVLVNWQWKPSLDVRARSYRFRMLNGSVSRYFKLALVREIKGTSGEFQGPKGSGVSYARVPFHMIANDGNIMEHSVPFDGTMDLDADGDKQNHNAILPTQGIAERFDIIVNFAKNGIKPGDKLFFVNLLVHDDGKGPKEPVSLADALSENYKAVIKQTSKGPMWDKGDPAVGKVLQLNVKPYTGQDLAMDPAAYEPAKPGKLKAW
;
A
#
# COMPACT_ATOMS: atom_id res chain seq x y z
N MET A 1 -79.76 30.75 -14.43
CA MET A 1 -80.81 30.29 -15.34
C MET A 1 -80.63 28.79 -15.53
N ASP A 2 -81.68 28.05 -15.17
CA ASP A 2 -81.96 26.59 -15.33
C ASP A 2 -80.88 25.58 -14.92
N THR A 3 -80.98 24.75 -13.87
CA THR A 3 -82.04 23.89 -13.29
C THR A 3 -82.64 22.79 -14.17
N LYS A 4 -82.28 21.53 -13.86
CA LYS A 4 -83.15 20.33 -13.70
C LYS A 4 -82.29 19.20 -13.10
N ALA A 5 -82.41 18.85 -11.80
CA ALA A 5 -83.40 17.92 -11.19
C ALA A 5 -83.14 16.44 -11.62
N ARG A 6 -82.96 15.40 -10.78
CA ARG A 6 -83.41 15.02 -9.42
C ARG A 6 -82.58 13.82 -8.86
N HIS A 7 -82.47 13.71 -7.53
CA HIS A 7 -82.01 12.57 -6.68
C HIS A 7 -83.04 11.40 -6.63
N PRO A 8 -82.96 10.35 -5.76
CA PRO A 8 -81.87 9.60 -5.06
C PRO A 8 -82.04 8.04 -5.12
N PHE A 9 -81.12 7.21 -4.58
CA PHE A 9 -81.34 6.19 -3.50
C PHE A 9 -80.15 5.25 -3.24
N LYS A 10 -80.21 4.57 -2.09
CA LYS A 10 -79.17 3.97 -1.25
C LYS A 10 -78.90 2.45 -1.45
N TRP A 11 -77.67 2.05 -1.06
CA TRP A 11 -77.25 0.87 -0.25
C TRP A 11 -77.16 -0.57 -0.83
N PHE A 12 -75.94 -1.12 -0.63
CA PHE A 12 -75.52 -2.49 -0.22
C PHE A 12 -75.94 -3.76 -0.98
N GLY A 13 -74.92 -4.60 -1.29
CA GLY A 13 -75.05 -6.06 -1.33
C GLY A 13 -74.04 -6.82 -2.19
N LEU A 14 -72.98 -7.36 -1.54
CA LEU A 14 -72.29 -8.66 -1.75
C LEU A 14 -72.09 -9.25 -3.17
N LEU A 15 -70.84 -9.48 -3.64
CA LEU A 15 -70.07 -10.76 -3.60
C LEU A 15 -70.77 -11.91 -4.38
N THR A 16 -70.26 -12.63 -5.40
CA THR A 16 -68.92 -13.11 -5.85
C THR A 16 -69.06 -13.72 -7.29
N PRO A 17 -68.24 -14.67 -7.82
CA PRO A 17 -66.92 -14.53 -8.42
C PRO A 17 -66.87 -15.19 -9.83
N LEU A 18 -66.98 -14.44 -10.94
CA LEU A 18 -66.81 -15.06 -12.26
C LEU A 18 -66.35 -14.07 -13.33
N SER A 19 -65.17 -13.49 -13.15
CA SER A 19 -64.56 -12.66 -14.22
C SER A 19 -63.02 -12.71 -14.27
N VAL A 20 -62.37 -13.56 -13.48
CA VAL A 20 -60.92 -13.79 -13.57
C VAL A 20 -60.67 -15.03 -14.44
N ALA A 21 -60.81 -14.90 -15.76
CA ALA A 21 -60.21 -15.82 -16.74
C ALA A 21 -60.53 -15.41 -18.19
N LEU A 22 -60.06 -14.24 -18.66
CA LEU A 22 -59.66 -14.05 -20.07
C LEU A 22 -59.02 -12.67 -20.29
N THR A 23 -57.72 -12.57 -20.05
CA THR A 23 -56.81 -11.60 -20.71
C THR A 23 -55.37 -11.95 -20.33
N ILE A 24 -54.97 -13.20 -20.62
CA ILE A 24 -53.57 -13.62 -20.62
C ILE A 24 -53.29 -14.11 -22.04
N SER A 25 -52.95 -13.19 -22.94
CA SER A 25 -52.11 -13.45 -24.10
C SER A 25 -51.61 -12.12 -24.68
N LEU A 26 -50.28 -12.02 -24.85
CA LEU A 26 -49.54 -11.06 -25.68
C LEU A 26 -49.20 -9.68 -25.07
N SER A 27 -48.29 -9.69 -24.10
CA SER A 27 -47.03 -8.94 -24.28
C SER A 27 -45.94 -9.60 -23.43
N THR A 28 -45.25 -10.59 -23.99
CA THR A 28 -43.91 -10.97 -23.51
C THR A 28 -42.92 -9.90 -23.99
N GLY A 29 -43.10 -8.67 -23.51
CA GLY A 29 -41.99 -7.74 -23.43
C GLY A 29 -41.09 -8.31 -22.35
N THR A 30 -39.89 -8.72 -22.71
CA THR A 30 -38.81 -8.86 -21.74
C THR A 30 -38.75 -7.54 -20.99
N LEU A 31 -39.26 -7.51 -19.75
CA LEU A 31 -38.99 -6.44 -18.82
C LEU A 31 -37.47 -6.47 -18.63
N ARG A 32 -36.74 -5.72 -19.45
CA ARG A 32 -35.34 -5.41 -19.15
C ARG A 32 -35.39 -4.71 -17.81
N ALA A 33 -34.81 -5.34 -16.80
CA ALA A 33 -34.52 -4.66 -15.55
C ALA A 33 -33.84 -3.33 -15.92
N SER A 34 -34.36 -2.21 -15.41
CA SER A 34 -33.63 -0.95 -15.53
C SER A 34 -32.24 -1.16 -14.90
N PRO A 35 -31.18 -0.56 -15.45
CA PRO A 35 -29.86 -0.60 -14.83
C PRO A 35 -29.97 -0.22 -13.33
N ILE A 36 -29.26 -0.95 -12.48
CA ILE A 36 -29.19 -0.69 -11.03
C ILE A 36 -28.58 0.69 -10.75
N ASP A 37 -27.75 1.18 -11.67
CA ASP A 37 -27.01 2.43 -11.61
C ASP A 37 -27.27 3.30 -12.85
N ASP A 38 -27.15 4.62 -12.71
CA ASP A 38 -27.33 5.59 -13.79
C ASP A 38 -26.02 5.85 -14.54
N GLU A 39 -25.84 5.17 -15.66
CA GLU A 39 -24.64 5.25 -16.52
C GLU A 39 -24.70 6.35 -17.60
N ARG A 40 -25.67 7.28 -17.53
CA ARG A 40 -25.75 8.40 -18.50
C ARG A 40 -24.63 9.41 -18.24
N GLN A 41 -24.20 10.11 -19.30
CA GLN A 41 -23.28 11.23 -19.17
C GLN A 41 -23.85 12.33 -18.23
N PRO A 42 -23.00 13.13 -17.57
CA PRO A 42 -23.46 14.27 -16.79
C PRO A 42 -24.18 15.28 -17.70
N GLU A 43 -25.26 15.88 -17.18
CA GLU A 43 -26.01 16.92 -17.91
C GLU A 43 -25.14 18.17 -18.09
N PRO A 44 -25.37 19.02 -19.11
CA PRO A 44 -24.54 20.21 -19.37
C PRO A 44 -24.43 21.23 -18.21
N THR A 45 -25.34 21.17 -17.24
CA THR A 45 -25.32 22.01 -16.02
C THR A 45 -24.56 21.38 -14.86
N ASP A 46 -24.20 20.11 -14.96
CA ASP A 46 -23.38 19.42 -13.97
C ASP A 46 -21.94 19.97 -14.03
N PRO A 47 -21.29 20.25 -12.88
CA PRO A 47 -19.92 20.79 -12.87
C PRO A 47 -18.87 19.86 -13.51
N SER A 48 -19.21 18.59 -13.71
CA SER A 48 -18.37 17.58 -14.35
C SER A 48 -18.83 17.20 -15.77
N ALA A 49 -19.71 18.00 -16.38
CA ALA A 49 -20.15 17.79 -17.75
C ALA A 49 -18.96 17.67 -18.71
N TYR A 50 -18.97 16.60 -19.52
CA TYR A 50 -18.01 16.45 -20.58
C TYR A 50 -18.28 17.51 -21.66
N TYR A 51 -17.23 18.22 -22.06
CA TYR A 51 -17.27 19.13 -23.20
C TYR A 51 -16.49 18.51 -24.35
N ASP A 52 -17.02 18.66 -25.57
CA ASP A 52 -16.32 18.22 -26.77
C ASP A 52 -14.96 18.93 -26.88
N GLU A 53 -14.01 18.24 -27.53
CA GLU A 53 -12.71 18.83 -27.83
C GLU A 53 -12.89 20.14 -28.63
N PRO A 54 -12.01 21.14 -28.43
CA PRO A 54 -12.07 22.39 -29.18
C PRO A 54 -12.01 22.13 -30.70
N GLU A 55 -12.89 22.79 -31.48
CA GLU A 55 -12.90 22.68 -32.95
C GLU A 55 -11.53 23.02 -33.56
N ASP A 56 -10.85 24.03 -33.03
CA ASP A 56 -9.46 24.38 -33.35
C ASP A 56 -8.49 23.72 -32.37
N ARG A 57 -8.21 22.43 -32.59
CA ARG A 57 -7.26 21.67 -31.77
C ARG A 57 -5.85 22.28 -31.78
N ALA A 58 -5.41 22.84 -32.91
CA ALA A 58 -4.07 23.42 -33.03
C ALA A 58 -3.96 24.73 -32.25
N GLY A 59 -4.97 25.59 -32.34
CA GLY A 59 -5.08 26.81 -31.54
C GLY A 59 -5.19 26.51 -30.05
N ALA A 60 -5.98 25.51 -29.65
CA ALA A 60 -6.11 25.09 -28.26
C ALA A 60 -4.78 24.54 -27.69
N LEU A 61 -4.09 23.68 -28.43
CA LEU A 61 -2.77 23.20 -28.04
C LEU A 61 -1.77 24.36 -27.93
N ASN A 62 -1.75 25.27 -28.91
CA ASN A 62 -0.88 26.44 -28.85
C ASN A 62 -1.20 27.33 -27.64
N ALA A 63 -2.48 27.50 -27.30
CA ALA A 63 -2.90 28.25 -26.11
C ALA A 63 -2.36 27.59 -24.82
N ILE A 64 -2.49 26.26 -24.69
CA ILE A 64 -1.94 25.50 -23.56
C ILE A 64 -0.42 25.63 -23.49
N LEU A 65 0.28 25.49 -24.63
CA LEU A 65 1.75 25.62 -24.69
C LEU A 65 2.26 27.02 -24.35
N THR A 66 1.40 28.04 -24.43
CA THR A 66 1.72 29.42 -24.04
C THR A 66 1.31 29.78 -22.61
N MET A 67 0.64 28.88 -21.89
CA MET A 67 0.30 29.10 -20.48
C MET A 67 1.57 29.01 -19.61
N PRO A 68 1.57 29.69 -18.44
CA PRO A 68 2.53 29.44 -17.38
C PRO A 68 2.68 27.95 -17.06
N GLU A 69 3.82 27.55 -16.49
CA GLU A 69 3.98 26.19 -15.98
C GLU A 69 2.87 25.88 -14.97
N ALA A 70 2.34 24.65 -14.98
CA ALA A 70 1.19 24.26 -14.17
C ALA A 70 1.38 24.45 -12.66
N ASN A 71 2.62 24.58 -12.21
CA ASN A 71 2.99 24.80 -10.81
C ASN A 71 3.33 26.27 -10.48
N GLU A 72 3.23 27.21 -11.42
CA GLU A 72 3.28 28.65 -11.10
C GLU A 72 1.94 29.05 -10.47
N ASP A 73 2.00 29.78 -9.36
CA ASP A 73 0.85 30.18 -8.55
C ASP A 73 -0.05 29.02 -8.06
N SER A 74 0.52 27.82 -7.89
CA SER A 74 -0.23 26.58 -7.63
C SER A 74 -0.78 26.42 -6.22
N PHE A 75 -0.33 27.25 -5.26
CA PHE A 75 -0.91 27.26 -3.91
C PHE A 75 -0.83 28.64 -3.25
N ASP A 76 -1.72 28.84 -2.29
CA ASP A 76 -1.88 30.12 -1.60
C ASP A 76 -0.96 30.24 -0.40
N LEU A 77 -0.39 31.43 -0.24
CA LEU A 77 0.38 31.87 0.90
C LEU A 77 -0.34 33.05 1.60
N PRO A 78 0.09 33.44 2.81
CA PRO A 78 -0.50 34.57 3.52
C PRO A 78 -0.52 35.86 2.68
N ASP A 79 -1.52 36.70 2.92
CA ASP A 79 -1.63 38.05 2.35
C ASP A 79 -1.75 38.10 0.81
N GLY A 80 -2.35 37.06 0.23
CA GLY A 80 -2.61 36.98 -1.21
C GLY A 80 -1.37 36.66 -2.06
N VAL A 81 -0.27 36.29 -1.41
CA VAL A 81 0.93 35.80 -2.07
C VAL A 81 0.65 34.43 -2.65
N LYS A 82 1.21 34.16 -3.82
CA LYS A 82 1.13 32.87 -4.51
C LYS A 82 2.46 32.15 -4.43
N GLY A 83 2.40 30.85 -4.16
CA GLY A 83 3.55 29.96 -4.13
C GLY A 83 3.69 29.16 -5.42
N SER A 84 4.87 28.60 -5.59
CA SER A 84 5.23 27.66 -6.66
C SER A 84 6.16 26.61 -6.09
N ARG A 85 6.56 25.60 -6.88
CA ARG A 85 7.52 24.54 -6.49
C ARG A 85 8.77 25.00 -5.72
N ASP A 86 9.16 26.27 -5.84
CA ASP A 86 10.31 26.84 -5.12
C ASP A 86 10.01 27.15 -3.65
N THR A 87 8.75 27.44 -3.30
CA THR A 87 8.32 27.68 -1.92
C THR A 87 8.54 26.44 -1.06
N GLU A 88 8.19 25.25 -1.55
CA GLU A 88 8.36 23.97 -0.84
C GLU A 88 9.82 23.56 -0.70
N ARG A 89 10.73 24.23 -1.42
CA ARG A 89 12.17 23.94 -1.43
C ARG A 89 12.95 24.89 -0.53
N LEU A 90 12.31 25.95 0.01
CA LEU A 90 12.96 26.97 0.83
C LEU A 90 13.69 26.36 2.04
N GLU A 91 13.09 25.35 2.66
CA GLU A 91 13.63 24.68 3.85
C GLU A 91 14.52 23.48 3.52
N ASN A 92 14.93 23.31 2.26
CA ASN A 92 15.73 22.16 1.87
C ASN A 92 17.10 22.21 2.53
N VAL A 93 17.45 21.11 3.19
CA VAL A 93 18.73 20.96 3.91
C VAL A 93 19.95 20.96 2.99
N LEU A 94 19.74 20.76 1.68
CA LEU A 94 20.78 20.74 0.66
C LEU A 94 20.44 21.69 -0.52
N PRO A 95 20.53 23.01 -0.31
CA PRO A 95 20.29 23.99 -1.37
C PRO A 95 21.34 23.83 -2.49
N PRO A 96 21.07 24.32 -3.73
CA PRO A 96 21.96 24.13 -4.88
C PRO A 96 23.43 24.50 -4.63
N ALA A 97 23.70 25.56 -3.86
CA ALA A 97 25.05 26.00 -3.52
C ALA A 97 25.81 25.06 -2.57
N ALA A 98 25.10 24.17 -1.85
CA ALA A 98 25.67 23.22 -0.89
C ALA A 98 25.89 21.82 -1.48
N GLN A 99 25.45 21.57 -2.72
CA GLN A 99 25.57 20.28 -3.38
C GLN A 99 27.02 19.92 -3.69
N THR A 100 27.42 18.68 -3.39
CA THR A 100 28.84 18.28 -3.36
C THR A 100 29.26 17.33 -4.48
N SER A 101 28.34 16.59 -5.08
CA SER A 101 28.61 15.52 -6.07
C SER A 101 27.38 15.24 -6.96
N PHE A 102 27.41 14.16 -7.76
CA PHE A 102 26.27 13.66 -8.56
C PHE A 102 25.80 12.23 -8.19
N ASN A 103 26.42 11.59 -7.20
CA ASN A 103 26.28 10.13 -7.03
C ASN A 103 25.17 9.79 -6.02
N TYR A 104 25.55 9.27 -4.85
CA TYR A 104 24.67 8.86 -3.76
C TYR A 104 25.22 9.36 -2.43
N PRO A 105 24.35 9.79 -1.48
CA PRO A 105 22.98 10.16 -1.77
C PRO A 105 22.99 11.35 -2.75
N THR A 106 22.04 11.42 -3.68
CA THR A 106 22.15 12.28 -4.87
C THR A 106 22.49 13.74 -4.53
N ASN A 107 23.72 14.09 -4.85
CA ASN A 107 24.39 15.38 -4.60
C ASN A 107 24.68 15.74 -3.15
N GLY A 108 24.38 14.85 -2.20
CA GLY A 108 24.60 15.04 -0.77
C GLY A 108 25.84 14.33 -0.22
N LYS A 109 25.98 14.39 1.11
CA LYS A 109 27.03 13.69 1.87
C LYS A 109 26.52 12.33 2.35
N PRO A 110 27.41 11.34 2.58
CA PRO A 110 27.04 10.05 3.17
C PRO A 110 26.23 10.19 4.46
N SER A 111 25.17 9.42 4.58
CA SER A 111 24.27 9.40 5.73
C SER A 111 24.98 8.86 6.98
N PRO A 112 25.09 9.63 8.09
CA PRO A 112 25.81 9.19 9.29
C PRO A 112 25.07 8.08 10.05
N LEU A 113 25.77 7.03 10.50
CA LEU A 113 25.10 5.88 11.12
C LEU A 113 24.81 6.01 12.63
N PHE A 114 25.30 7.06 13.30
CA PHE A 114 25.10 7.28 14.76
C PHE A 114 25.49 6.07 15.64
N GLY A 115 26.47 5.28 15.20
CA GLY A 115 26.90 4.07 15.90
C GLY A 115 25.99 2.84 15.69
N ALA A 116 24.93 2.95 14.89
CA ALA A 116 24.07 1.83 14.51
C ALA A 116 24.90 0.68 13.94
N GLN A 117 24.59 -0.54 14.38
CA GLN A 117 25.23 -1.75 13.91
C GLN A 117 24.25 -2.56 13.05
N PRO A 118 24.69 -3.10 11.91
CA PRO A 118 23.80 -3.82 11.01
C PRO A 118 23.24 -5.06 11.71
N PHE A 119 21.98 -5.36 11.45
CA PHE A 119 21.28 -6.57 11.91
C PHE A 119 21.18 -6.70 13.44
N THR A 120 21.17 -5.58 14.16
CA THR A 120 20.99 -5.54 15.62
C THR A 120 19.59 -5.13 16.08
N GLN A 121 18.73 -4.71 15.15
CA GLN A 121 17.32 -4.44 15.40
C GLN A 121 16.43 -5.50 14.75
N GLN A 122 15.30 -5.79 15.40
CA GLN A 122 14.26 -6.63 14.82
C GLN A 122 13.51 -5.89 13.72
N LEU A 123 13.14 -6.59 12.65
CA LEU A 123 12.26 -6.09 11.61
C LEU A 123 10.86 -5.81 12.16
N LEU A 124 10.34 -4.62 11.93
CA LEU A 124 8.94 -4.28 12.15
C LEU A 124 8.10 -4.91 11.04
N LEU A 125 7.24 -5.85 11.42
CA LEU A 125 6.20 -6.36 10.53
C LEU A 125 5.06 -5.34 10.45
N PHE A 126 4.38 -5.34 9.31
CA PHE A 126 3.30 -4.39 9.04
C PHE A 126 2.18 -4.43 10.09
N GLU A 127 1.61 -3.27 10.39
CA GLU A 127 0.46 -3.10 11.28
C GLU A 127 -0.81 -2.94 10.45
N GLU A 128 -1.85 -3.72 10.73
CA GLU A 128 -3.10 -3.71 9.97
C GLU A 128 -3.92 -2.44 10.23
N PHE A 129 -4.57 -1.89 9.20
CA PHE A 129 -5.56 -0.82 9.36
C PHE A 129 -6.81 -1.28 10.14
N GLY A 130 -7.19 -2.55 9.94
CA GLY A 130 -8.42 -3.18 10.44
C GLY A 130 -9.69 -2.54 9.89
N PRO A 131 -10.15 -2.94 8.69
CA PRO A 131 -11.43 -2.51 8.16
C PRO A 131 -12.59 -3.05 9.00
N GLU A 132 -13.61 -2.22 9.17
CA GLU A 132 -14.83 -2.53 9.91
C GLU A 132 -16.01 -2.59 8.95
N LYS A 133 -17.09 -3.25 9.34
CA LYS A 133 -18.33 -3.24 8.56
C LYS A 133 -18.83 -1.80 8.39
N LEU A 134 -19.15 -1.40 7.16
CA LEU A 134 -19.80 -0.11 6.91
C LEU A 134 -21.29 -0.24 7.28
N ASP A 135 -21.64 0.21 8.48
CA ASP A 135 -22.99 0.05 9.03
C ASP A 135 -23.71 1.41 9.12
N PRO A 136 -24.79 1.63 8.34
CA PRO A 136 -25.55 2.89 8.35
C PRO A 136 -26.31 3.14 9.67
N THR A 137 -26.40 2.14 10.55
CA THR A 137 -27.00 2.30 11.88
C THR A 137 -26.01 2.79 12.93
N THR A 138 -24.71 2.87 12.59
CA THR A 138 -23.68 3.42 13.48
C THR A 138 -24.01 4.89 13.79
N PRO A 139 -24.13 5.29 15.07
CA PRO A 139 -24.35 6.68 15.41
C PRO A 139 -23.25 7.60 14.88
N ALA A 140 -23.62 8.82 14.48
CA ALA A 140 -22.66 9.82 14.02
C ALA A 140 -21.59 10.06 15.10
N ALA A 141 -20.33 10.04 14.68
CA ALA A 141 -19.17 10.27 15.53
C ALA A 141 -19.20 11.73 16.05
N PRO A 142 -19.12 11.95 17.37
CA PRO A 142 -19.30 13.29 17.95
C PRO A 142 -18.07 14.21 17.82
N LEU A 143 -16.87 13.66 17.64
CA LEU A 143 -15.65 14.45 17.56
C LEU A 143 -15.31 14.78 16.10
N PRO A 144 -15.11 16.06 15.77
CA PRO A 144 -14.65 16.46 14.45
C PRO A 144 -13.18 16.08 14.24
N PHE A 145 -12.72 16.17 12.99
CA PHE A 145 -11.31 15.97 12.67
C PHE A 145 -10.44 17.01 13.42
N PRO A 146 -9.50 16.60 14.29
CA PRO A 146 -8.78 17.52 15.15
C PRO A 146 -7.86 18.44 14.33
N ALA A 147 -7.85 19.74 14.68
CA ALA A 147 -6.97 20.72 14.05
C ALA A 147 -5.49 20.51 14.43
N ALA A 148 -4.60 21.01 13.58
CA ALA A 148 -3.20 21.18 13.92
C ALA A 148 -3.02 22.07 15.16
N ALA A 149 -2.03 21.76 15.99
CA ALA A 149 -1.76 22.51 17.21
C ALA A 149 -0.26 22.59 17.49
N ILE A 150 0.15 23.59 18.26
CA ILE A 150 1.52 23.67 18.76
C ILE A 150 1.82 22.52 19.73
N GLY A 151 3.06 22.04 19.72
CA GLY A 151 3.51 20.97 20.61
C GLY A 151 5.02 20.76 20.51
N PRO A 152 5.61 19.93 21.38
CA PRO A 152 7.05 19.72 21.37
C PRO A 152 7.50 18.90 20.13
N LEU A 153 8.69 19.22 19.64
CA LEU A 153 9.44 18.34 18.73
C LEU A 153 9.69 16.98 19.42
N PRO A 154 9.81 15.88 18.67
CA PRO A 154 9.77 15.80 17.20
C PRO A 154 8.36 15.71 16.60
N ALA A 155 7.31 15.56 17.42
CA ALA A 155 5.96 15.23 16.93
C ALA A 155 5.15 16.43 16.42
N GLN A 156 5.49 17.65 16.84
CA GLN A 156 4.77 18.88 16.53
C GLN A 156 5.73 20.08 16.48
N ASP A 157 5.29 21.19 15.86
CA ASP A 157 6.01 22.46 15.87
C ASP A 157 5.70 23.23 17.19
N PRO A 158 6.71 23.67 17.95
CA PRO A 158 6.51 24.33 19.24
C PRO A 158 6.00 25.77 19.13
N ASN A 159 6.12 26.38 17.95
CA ASN A 159 5.92 27.81 17.75
C ASN A 159 4.76 28.14 16.81
N SER A 160 4.38 27.23 15.91
CA SER A 160 3.35 27.49 14.90
C SER A 160 2.40 26.32 14.68
N ALA A 161 1.11 26.52 14.95
CA ALA A 161 0.08 25.52 14.67
C ALA A 161 -0.06 25.24 13.16
N ALA A 162 0.09 26.26 12.30
CA ALA A 162 0.00 26.10 10.85
C ALA A 162 1.13 25.21 10.29
N ARG A 163 2.28 25.17 10.96
CA ARG A 163 3.44 24.34 10.62
C ARG A 163 3.45 22.97 11.30
N SER A 164 2.40 22.66 12.04
CA SER A 164 2.30 21.48 12.88
C SER A 164 1.27 20.48 12.35
N ALA A 165 1.25 19.30 12.95
CA ALA A 165 0.22 18.28 12.77
C ALA A 165 -0.77 18.28 13.96
N PRO A 166 -1.92 17.58 13.84
CA PRO A 166 -2.81 17.35 14.97
C PRO A 166 -2.11 16.62 16.13
N PRO A 167 -2.41 16.95 17.39
CA PRO A 167 -1.88 16.22 18.53
C PRO A 167 -2.18 14.73 18.45
N GLY A 168 -1.15 13.91 18.62
CA GLY A 168 -1.25 12.46 18.52
C GLY A 168 -2.40 11.82 19.30
N PRO A 169 -2.55 12.10 20.61
CA PRO A 169 -3.67 11.56 21.39
C PRO A 169 -5.05 11.98 20.88
N ALA A 170 -5.21 13.23 20.42
CA ALA A 170 -6.47 13.70 19.86
C ALA A 170 -6.81 12.97 18.55
N LEU A 171 -5.79 12.72 17.73
CA LEU A 171 -5.92 11.97 16.49
C LEU A 171 -6.28 10.51 16.73
N ASP A 172 -5.67 9.85 17.71
CA ASP A 172 -6.03 8.48 18.12
C ASP A 172 -7.48 8.41 18.63
N THR A 173 -7.90 9.39 19.45
CA THR A 173 -9.30 9.48 19.91
C THR A 173 -10.25 9.63 18.72
N PHE A 174 -9.91 10.49 17.75
CA PHE A 174 -10.71 10.70 16.54
C PHE A 174 -10.84 9.43 15.68
N LEU A 175 -9.71 8.77 15.37
CA LEU A 175 -9.68 7.58 14.52
C LEU A 175 -10.35 6.36 15.18
N ARG A 176 -10.38 6.31 16.52
CA ARG A 176 -11.04 5.24 17.28
C ARG A 176 -12.56 5.28 17.21
N GLN A 177 -13.16 6.43 16.89
CA GLN A 177 -14.61 6.53 16.76
C GLN A 177 -15.11 5.49 15.75
N PRO A 178 -16.24 4.81 15.98
CA PRO A 178 -16.74 3.79 15.06
C PRO A 178 -17.27 4.43 13.76
N GLY A 179 -17.30 3.64 12.69
CA GLY A 179 -17.91 4.04 11.41
C GLY A 179 -17.29 5.27 10.75
N LEU A 180 -18.01 5.85 9.78
CA LEU A 180 -17.62 7.06 9.06
C LEU A 180 -18.67 8.14 9.28
N THR A 181 -18.22 9.37 9.56
CA THR A 181 -19.11 10.52 9.79
C THR A 181 -18.58 11.72 9.04
N PRO A 182 -19.41 12.39 8.20
CA PRO A 182 -20.76 11.98 7.81
C PRO A 182 -20.76 10.62 7.07
N PHE A 183 -21.91 9.96 7.01
CA PHE A 183 -22.00 8.67 6.33
C PHE A 183 -21.70 8.84 4.82
N PRO A 184 -20.89 7.96 4.19
CA PRO A 184 -20.51 8.10 2.79
C PRO A 184 -21.71 8.07 1.85
N SER A 185 -21.63 8.84 0.76
CA SER A 185 -22.62 8.88 -0.31
C SER A 185 -21.98 8.66 -1.68
N GLN A 186 -22.82 8.36 -2.68
CA GLN A 186 -22.38 8.26 -4.06
C GLN A 186 -21.68 9.55 -4.54
N TYR A 187 -22.29 10.70 -4.26
CA TYR A 187 -21.77 12.02 -4.60
C TYR A 187 -20.85 12.55 -3.51
N ALA A 188 -19.93 13.44 -3.89
CA ALA A 188 -19.06 14.13 -2.96
C ALA A 188 -19.86 14.99 -1.98
N ASN A 189 -19.41 15.07 -0.73
CA ASN A 189 -20.00 15.91 0.29
C ASN A 189 -19.59 17.38 0.12
N GLU A 190 -20.43 18.14 -0.56
CA GLU A 190 -20.25 19.58 -0.80
C GLU A 190 -20.95 20.45 0.27
N VAL A 191 -21.70 19.84 1.19
CA VAL A 191 -22.53 20.55 2.17
C VAL A 191 -21.73 20.90 3.41
N ASP A 192 -21.00 19.93 3.96
CA ASP A 192 -20.19 20.17 5.15
C ASP A 192 -18.93 20.96 4.78
N ARG A 193 -18.55 21.91 5.63
CA ARG A 193 -17.35 22.72 5.45
C ARG A 193 -16.11 22.02 5.98
N ASN A 194 -14.96 22.34 5.39
CA ASN A 194 -13.66 21.90 5.91
C ASN A 194 -13.56 22.28 7.40
N PRO A 195 -13.38 21.30 8.32
CA PRO A 195 -13.30 21.57 9.76
C PRO A 195 -12.13 22.47 10.17
N TRP A 196 -11.12 22.62 9.29
CA TRP A 196 -9.97 23.49 9.51
C TRP A 196 -10.11 24.85 8.81
N GLN A 197 -11.29 25.18 8.26
CA GLN A 197 -11.51 26.43 7.52
C GLN A 197 -11.02 27.65 8.30
N ALA A 198 -11.38 27.79 9.58
CA ALA A 198 -10.98 28.96 10.37
C ALA A 198 -9.45 29.08 10.53
N GLN A 199 -8.75 27.96 10.72
CA GLN A 199 -7.30 27.91 10.86
C GLN A 199 -6.61 28.23 9.53
N ILE A 200 -7.17 27.75 8.42
CA ILE A 200 -6.66 28.04 7.08
C ILE A 200 -6.89 29.51 6.72
N GLU A 201 -8.07 30.07 6.99
CA GLU A 201 -8.36 31.49 6.77
C GLU A 201 -7.45 32.40 7.60
N TYR A 202 -7.17 32.01 8.85
CA TYR A 202 -6.22 32.70 9.70
C TYR A 202 -4.80 32.68 9.13
N PHE A 203 -4.33 31.54 8.62
CA PHE A 203 -3.02 31.43 8.00
C PHE A 203 -2.94 32.24 6.70
N LEU A 204 -3.92 32.10 5.81
CA LEU A 204 -3.93 32.77 4.50
C LEU A 204 -4.27 34.27 4.57
N ASN A 205 -4.80 34.73 5.70
CA ASN A 205 -5.36 36.07 5.88
C ASN A 205 -6.43 36.42 4.82
N ARG A 206 -7.30 35.46 4.50
CA ARG A 206 -8.42 35.64 3.57
C ARG A 206 -9.53 34.61 3.83
N HIS A 207 -10.75 34.93 3.41
CA HIS A 207 -11.85 33.96 3.46
C HIS A 207 -11.73 32.89 2.36
N ILE A 208 -12.15 31.68 2.68
CA ILE A 208 -12.21 30.55 1.76
C ILE A 208 -13.57 29.86 1.82
N GLY A 209 -13.94 29.16 0.75
CA GLY A 209 -15.06 28.23 0.76
C GLY A 209 -14.57 26.85 0.36
N SER A 210 -14.40 25.96 1.33
CA SER A 210 -13.93 24.58 1.10
C SER A 210 -14.91 23.58 1.70
N ALA A 211 -15.22 22.54 0.94
CA ALA A 211 -15.96 21.39 1.44
C ALA A 211 -15.10 20.52 2.36
N ALA A 212 -15.74 19.70 3.20
CA ALA A 212 -15.08 18.72 4.05
C ALA A 212 -14.50 17.55 3.24
N GLU A 213 -15.16 17.17 2.14
CA GLU A 213 -14.63 16.20 1.19
C GLU A 213 -13.87 16.92 0.07
N GLY A 214 -12.70 16.39 -0.30
CA GLY A 214 -11.85 16.94 -1.35
C GLY A 214 -12.04 16.32 -2.73
N ARG A 215 -12.91 15.32 -2.86
CA ARG A 215 -13.28 14.76 -4.16
C ARG A 215 -13.99 15.82 -5.00
N PRO A 216 -13.63 15.99 -6.29
CA PRO A 216 -14.30 16.98 -7.12
C PRO A 216 -15.82 16.72 -7.20
N PRO A 217 -16.63 17.79 -7.31
CA PRO A 217 -18.09 17.68 -7.34
C PRO A 217 -18.62 17.17 -8.69
N GLY A 218 -19.91 16.82 -8.72
CA GLY A 218 -20.62 16.43 -9.94
C GLY A 218 -20.68 14.93 -10.23
N LYS A 219 -21.55 14.54 -11.17
CA LYS A 219 -21.83 13.14 -11.50
C LYS A 219 -20.62 12.39 -12.05
N GLY A 220 -19.77 13.02 -12.84
CA GLY A 220 -18.55 12.43 -13.42
C GLY A 220 -17.51 12.04 -12.37
N TRP A 221 -17.58 12.62 -11.18
CA TRP A 221 -16.74 12.26 -10.02
C TRP A 221 -17.51 11.50 -8.93
N SER A 222 -18.79 11.21 -9.16
CA SER A 222 -19.57 10.36 -8.28
C SER A 222 -19.07 8.92 -8.34
N HIS A 223 -19.31 8.15 -7.29
CA HIS A 223 -18.88 6.76 -7.27
C HIS A 223 -19.61 5.96 -8.34
N GLN A 224 -18.85 5.40 -9.28
CA GLN A 224 -19.41 4.68 -10.43
C GLN A 224 -19.94 3.30 -10.00
N ARG A 225 -21.09 2.88 -10.53
CA ARG A 225 -21.77 1.63 -10.13
C ARG A 225 -21.92 1.51 -8.61
N TRP A 226 -22.41 2.58 -7.98
CA TRP A 226 -22.47 2.71 -6.52
C TRP A 226 -23.37 1.66 -5.88
N ASN A 227 -24.55 1.43 -6.44
CA ASN A 227 -25.49 0.46 -5.89
C ASN A 227 -25.00 -0.98 -6.12
N GLU A 228 -24.39 -1.26 -7.28
CA GLU A 228 -23.80 -2.57 -7.53
C GLU A 228 -22.61 -2.84 -6.61
N PHE A 229 -21.56 -2.01 -6.61
CA PHE A 229 -20.42 -2.22 -5.70
C PHE A 229 -20.52 -1.34 -4.46
N TYR A 230 -21.68 -1.42 -3.80
CA TYR A 230 -21.89 -0.72 -2.54
C TYR A 230 -20.85 -1.20 -1.51
N PRO A 231 -20.10 -0.29 -0.87
CA PRO A 231 -19.06 -0.67 0.08
C PRO A 231 -19.65 -1.44 1.26
N GLN A 232 -19.13 -2.64 1.50
CA GLN A 232 -19.58 -3.51 2.60
C GLN A 232 -18.74 -3.27 3.85
N ASN A 233 -17.47 -2.92 3.68
CA ASN A 233 -16.56 -2.53 4.73
C ASN A 233 -16.03 -1.12 4.50
N ALA A 234 -15.52 -0.51 5.55
CA ALA A 234 -14.78 0.73 5.47
C ALA A 234 -13.65 0.80 6.50
N TYR A 235 -12.69 1.67 6.23
CA TYR A 235 -11.70 2.09 7.22
C TYR A 235 -11.40 3.57 7.06
N LYS A 236 -10.94 4.18 8.15
CA LYS A 236 -10.42 5.54 8.14
C LYS A 236 -8.97 5.56 8.58
N THR A 237 -8.22 6.42 7.89
CA THR A 237 -6.82 6.70 8.16
C THR A 237 -6.54 8.16 7.86
N VAL A 238 -5.37 8.62 8.26
CA VAL A 238 -4.93 9.99 8.09
C VAL A 238 -3.50 10.01 7.59
N GLN A 239 -3.22 10.82 6.58
CA GLN A 239 -1.85 11.19 6.26
C GLN A 239 -1.44 12.31 7.21
N THR A 240 -0.43 12.07 8.04
CA THR A 240 0.01 13.06 9.04
C THR A 240 1.51 12.96 9.29
N GLY A 241 2.04 13.93 10.04
CA GLY A 241 3.44 13.96 10.44
C GLY A 241 3.84 12.82 11.37
N ALA A 242 5.11 12.42 11.30
CA ALA A 242 5.73 11.44 12.17
C ALA A 242 5.41 11.70 13.66
N ARG A 243 4.87 10.68 14.33
CA ARG A 243 4.48 10.67 15.73
C ARG A 243 4.67 9.27 16.33
N ILE A 244 4.82 9.21 17.64
CA ILE A 244 4.90 7.93 18.36
C ILE A 244 3.61 7.11 18.18
N ASN A 245 3.74 5.81 17.99
CA ASN A 245 2.58 4.92 17.90
C ASN A 245 1.88 4.80 19.26
N GLY A 246 0.59 5.17 19.31
CA GLY A 246 -0.24 5.10 20.51
C GLY A 246 -0.87 3.73 20.79
N GLY A 247 -0.66 2.74 19.92
CA GLY A 247 -1.33 1.43 19.96
C GLY A 247 -2.76 1.46 19.43
N LEU A 248 -3.12 2.47 18.62
CA LEU A 248 -4.48 2.63 18.09
C LEU A 248 -4.96 1.38 17.35
N ARG A 249 -4.07 0.75 16.57
CA ARG A 249 -4.39 -0.38 15.71
C ARG A 249 -4.18 -1.73 16.38
N ASP A 250 -3.74 -1.79 17.64
CA ASP A 250 -3.48 -3.07 18.33
C ASP A 250 -4.74 -3.94 18.37
N ALA A 251 -5.88 -3.35 18.76
CA ALA A 251 -7.18 -4.02 18.82
C ALA A 251 -7.79 -4.28 17.43
N ARG A 252 -7.13 -3.80 16.36
CA ARG A 252 -7.57 -3.93 14.97
C ARG A 252 -6.76 -4.95 14.18
N GLN A 253 -5.71 -5.52 14.77
CA GLN A 253 -4.98 -6.63 14.18
C GLN A 253 -5.84 -7.90 14.25
N MET A 254 -6.03 -8.60 13.13
CA MET A 254 -6.81 -9.84 13.08
C MET A 254 -6.28 -10.92 14.03
N HIS A 255 -4.96 -10.97 14.24
CA HIS A 255 -4.33 -11.90 15.17
C HIS A 255 -4.47 -11.49 16.66
N GLY A 256 -4.87 -10.24 16.93
CA GLY A 256 -5.12 -9.70 18.28
C GLY A 256 -3.94 -9.81 19.26
N TYR A 257 -2.72 -9.95 18.75
CA TYR A 257 -1.53 -10.37 19.50
C TYR A 257 -1.74 -11.61 20.41
N ALA A 258 -2.68 -12.47 20.05
CA ALA A 258 -3.09 -13.61 20.86
C ALA A 258 -2.90 -14.96 20.14
N MET A 259 -2.76 -14.93 18.82
CA MET A 259 -2.77 -16.11 17.98
C MET A 259 -1.49 -16.23 17.14
N GLY A 260 -1.08 -17.48 16.91
CA GLY A 260 0.02 -17.78 16.00
C GLY A 260 1.37 -17.23 16.47
N GLU A 261 2.24 -16.86 15.52
CA GLU A 261 3.54 -16.24 15.78
C GLU A 261 3.42 -14.80 16.33
N PHE A 262 2.22 -14.20 16.28
CA PHE A 262 1.93 -12.92 16.93
C PHE A 262 1.39 -13.08 18.36
N GLY A 263 1.07 -14.30 18.80
CA GLY A 263 0.62 -14.61 20.17
C GLY A 263 1.79 -14.83 21.14
N PRO A 264 1.54 -14.88 22.47
CA PRO A 264 2.59 -15.06 23.46
C PRO A 264 3.51 -16.27 23.16
N GLY A 265 4.82 -16.04 23.11
CA GLY A 265 5.83 -17.06 22.77
C GLY A 265 6.08 -17.25 21.26
N GLY A 266 5.31 -16.57 20.40
CA GLY A 266 5.56 -16.46 18.97
C GLY A 266 6.72 -15.52 18.64
N LEU A 267 7.26 -15.64 17.42
CA LEU A 267 8.43 -14.86 16.97
C LEU A 267 8.16 -13.36 16.81
N TYR A 268 6.91 -12.95 16.61
CA TYR A 268 6.54 -11.56 16.30
C TYR A 268 5.65 -10.91 17.36
N HIS A 269 5.40 -11.60 18.48
CA HIS A 269 4.60 -11.05 19.57
C HIS A 269 5.19 -9.74 20.10
N ASN A 270 6.52 -9.68 20.23
CA ASN A 270 7.21 -8.46 20.53
C ASN A 270 7.47 -7.67 19.25
N VAL A 271 6.77 -6.56 19.05
CA VAL A 271 6.74 -5.84 17.76
C VAL A 271 8.11 -5.26 17.37
N ALA A 272 8.82 -4.64 18.32
CA ALA A 272 10.10 -3.95 18.07
C ALA A 272 11.31 -4.61 18.76
N GLY A 273 11.12 -5.79 19.37
CA GLY A 273 12.18 -6.51 20.08
C GLY A 273 12.61 -5.85 21.40
N VAL A 274 11.76 -5.00 21.99
CA VAL A 274 12.01 -4.35 23.29
C VAL A 274 10.90 -4.67 24.29
N PRO A 275 11.17 -4.71 25.61
CA PRO A 275 10.15 -5.13 26.60
C PRO A 275 8.85 -4.32 26.57
N ALA A 276 8.90 -3.05 26.14
CA ALA A 276 7.74 -2.17 26.09
C ALA A 276 6.77 -2.47 24.93
N THR A 277 7.18 -3.26 23.94
CA THR A 277 6.41 -3.58 22.72
C THR A 277 5.97 -5.05 22.68
N ASP A 278 5.85 -5.68 23.84
CA ASP A 278 5.36 -7.06 23.96
C ASP A 278 3.83 -7.08 23.79
N GLY A 279 3.35 -7.67 22.69
CA GLY A 279 1.92 -7.73 22.36
C GLY A 279 1.30 -6.39 21.98
N THR A 280 2.08 -5.41 21.53
CA THR A 280 1.60 -4.07 21.17
C THR A 280 2.61 -3.32 20.30
N ALA A 281 2.12 -2.51 19.35
CA ALA A 281 2.94 -1.54 18.62
C ALA A 281 3.09 -0.20 19.36
N LYS A 282 2.41 -0.02 20.51
CA LYS A 282 2.48 1.19 21.31
C LYS A 282 3.92 1.48 21.75
N GLY A 283 4.34 2.72 21.61
CA GLY A 283 5.67 3.18 22.01
C GLY A 283 6.74 2.99 20.94
N VAL A 284 6.39 2.46 19.76
CA VAL A 284 7.29 2.45 18.61
C VAL A 284 7.43 3.87 18.05
N ASP A 285 8.66 4.37 18.05
CA ASP A 285 9.00 5.67 17.47
C ASP A 285 9.31 5.55 15.96
N PRO A 286 8.97 6.57 15.15
CA PRO A 286 9.38 6.64 13.77
C PRO A 286 10.88 6.97 13.68
N ARG A 287 11.72 5.94 13.60
CA ARG A 287 13.19 6.06 13.40
C ARG A 287 13.72 4.87 12.60
N PHE A 288 14.81 5.05 11.87
CA PHE A 288 15.37 4.00 11.01
C PHE A 288 16.16 2.92 11.76
N HIS A 289 16.65 3.23 12.97
CA HIS A 289 17.34 2.31 13.88
C HIS A 289 17.25 2.86 15.32
N PRO A 290 17.21 2.03 16.38
CA PRO A 290 17.19 2.50 17.78
C PRO A 290 18.30 3.48 18.18
N ALA A 291 19.45 3.37 17.52
CA ALA A 291 20.62 4.25 17.73
C ALA A 291 20.57 5.56 16.94
N MET A 292 19.60 5.71 16.02
CA MET A 292 19.42 6.91 15.21
C MET A 292 18.34 7.83 15.82
N PRO A 293 18.38 9.14 15.51
CA PRO A 293 17.36 10.09 15.95
C PRO A 293 15.94 9.74 15.48
N VAL A 294 14.95 10.15 16.27
CA VAL A 294 13.53 10.12 15.89
C VAL A 294 13.29 11.11 14.75
N GLN A 295 12.43 10.75 13.80
CA GLN A 295 12.06 11.61 12.68
C GLN A 295 11.09 12.71 13.14
N ASN A 296 11.35 13.93 12.69
CA ASN A 296 10.46 15.07 12.89
C ASN A 296 9.18 14.94 12.06
N HIS A 297 8.10 15.53 12.56
CA HIS A 297 6.77 15.47 11.96
C HIS A 297 6.71 15.99 10.52
N ASN A 298 7.55 16.96 10.17
CA ASN A 298 7.65 17.52 8.82
C ASN A 298 8.63 16.75 7.91
N SER A 299 9.43 15.84 8.45
CA SER A 299 10.42 15.05 7.71
C SER A 299 9.80 13.80 7.09
N VAL A 300 9.04 13.03 7.88
CA VAL A 300 8.40 11.77 7.50
C VAL A 300 6.90 11.87 7.66
N TRP A 301 6.18 11.45 6.63
CA TRP A 301 4.71 11.46 6.56
C TRP A 301 4.26 10.05 6.20
N THR A 302 3.88 9.24 7.19
CA THR A 302 3.29 7.90 6.97
C THR A 302 1.79 7.89 7.25
N PHE A 303 1.12 6.82 6.82
CA PHE A 303 -0.26 6.56 7.24
C PHE A 303 -0.35 6.47 8.78
N ASP A 304 -1.28 7.24 9.35
CA ASP A 304 -1.44 7.55 10.78
C ASP A 304 -0.23 8.26 11.44
N GLY A 305 0.82 8.58 10.68
CA GLY A 305 2.07 9.18 11.15
C GLY A 305 2.94 8.25 11.98
N THR A 306 2.65 6.95 12.00
CA THR A 306 3.30 5.99 12.91
C THR A 306 4.03 4.87 12.16
N LEU A 307 4.93 4.19 12.88
CA LEU A 307 5.45 2.87 12.51
C LEU A 307 4.91 1.81 13.50
N PRO A 308 4.79 0.52 13.12
CA PRO A 308 5.16 -0.10 11.84
C PRO A 308 4.42 0.43 10.61
N PRO A 309 4.93 0.21 9.37
CA PRO A 309 4.21 0.58 8.16
C PRO A 309 2.87 -0.16 8.07
N LYS A 310 1.90 0.44 7.38
CA LYS A 310 0.50 -0.01 7.42
C LYS A 310 0.16 -1.01 6.33
N LEU A 311 -0.62 -2.02 6.69
CA LEU A 311 -1.12 -3.07 5.80
C LEU A 311 -2.64 -3.03 5.76
N LEU A 312 -3.19 -3.05 4.56
CA LEU A 312 -4.61 -3.33 4.35
C LEU A 312 -4.79 -4.79 3.94
N MET A 313 -5.73 -5.49 4.55
CA MET A 313 -6.11 -6.83 4.14
C MET A 313 -7.52 -6.79 3.56
N VAL A 314 -7.67 -7.27 2.33
CA VAL A 314 -8.95 -7.29 1.60
C VAL A 314 -9.24 -8.67 1.03
N ARG A 315 -10.48 -8.86 0.59
CA ARG A 315 -10.95 -10.11 0.01
C ARG A 315 -11.72 -9.81 -1.27
N TYR A 316 -11.43 -10.57 -2.33
CA TYR A 316 -12.18 -10.48 -3.57
C TYR A 316 -13.68 -10.65 -3.34
N GLY A 317 -14.47 -9.79 -3.96
CA GLY A 317 -15.93 -9.77 -3.84
C GLY A 317 -16.48 -8.85 -2.74
N GLN A 318 -15.62 -8.25 -1.92
CA GLN A 318 -16.03 -7.35 -0.83
C GLN A 318 -15.59 -5.89 -1.13
N PRO A 319 -16.46 -5.08 -1.75
CA PRO A 319 -16.19 -3.66 -1.95
C PRO A 319 -15.89 -2.94 -0.64
N LEU A 320 -14.92 -2.03 -0.68
CA LEU A 320 -14.38 -1.32 0.47
C LEU A 320 -14.40 0.18 0.21
N LEU A 321 -14.67 0.96 1.27
CA LEU A 321 -14.46 2.41 1.27
C LEU A 321 -13.31 2.80 2.20
N MET A 322 -12.32 3.50 1.67
CA MET A 322 -11.29 4.17 2.43
C MET A 322 -11.68 5.63 2.59
N ARG A 323 -11.81 6.11 3.84
CA ARG A 323 -11.80 7.56 4.11
C ARG A 323 -10.41 8.01 4.50
N HIS A 324 -9.75 8.74 3.62
CA HIS A 324 -8.42 9.27 3.82
C HIS A 324 -8.47 10.73 4.28
N TYR A 325 -8.11 11.00 5.52
CA TYR A 325 -8.00 12.37 6.05
C TYR A 325 -6.63 12.98 5.78
N ASN A 326 -6.57 14.28 5.50
CA ASN A 326 -5.32 15.01 5.36
C ASN A 326 -5.02 15.80 6.64
N GLY A 327 -4.13 15.27 7.47
CA GLY A 327 -3.64 15.88 8.70
C GLY A 327 -2.26 16.53 8.57
N LEU A 328 -1.81 16.82 7.35
CA LEU A 328 -0.53 17.49 7.10
C LEU A 328 -0.61 18.98 7.47
N PRO A 329 0.55 19.67 7.64
CA PRO A 329 0.57 21.08 7.99
C PRO A 329 -0.20 21.98 7.01
N ILE A 330 -0.79 23.06 7.53
CA ILE A 330 -1.48 24.07 6.72
C ILE A 330 -0.45 24.88 5.89
N ASP A 331 0.71 25.16 6.46
CA ASP A 331 1.81 25.83 5.76
C ASP A 331 2.49 24.85 4.77
N PRO A 332 2.42 25.07 3.45
CA PRO A 332 3.01 24.17 2.45
C PRO A 332 4.54 24.08 2.56
N SER A 333 5.21 25.07 3.16
CA SER A 333 6.65 25.07 3.39
C SER A 333 7.09 24.24 4.60
N ALA A 334 6.16 23.80 5.45
CA ALA A 334 6.45 23.02 6.66
C ALA A 334 6.72 21.53 6.34
N ASN A 335 7.73 21.27 5.52
CA ASN A 335 7.96 19.99 4.86
C ASN A 335 9.44 19.56 4.84
N MET A 336 10.34 20.25 5.56
CA MET A 336 11.80 20.00 5.50
C MET A 336 12.39 20.14 4.09
N GLY A 337 11.74 20.93 3.23
CA GLY A 337 12.23 21.31 1.91
C GLY A 337 11.95 20.32 0.78
N PHE A 338 11.01 19.40 0.95
CA PHE A 338 10.52 18.50 -0.09
C PHE A 338 9.12 17.99 0.25
N GLY A 339 8.36 17.52 -0.75
CA GLY A 339 6.98 17.05 -0.59
C GLY A 339 5.97 18.19 -0.45
N LEU A 340 4.69 17.90 -0.64
CA LEU A 340 3.63 18.89 -0.54
C LEU A 340 2.47 18.33 0.30
N HIS A 341 1.83 19.23 1.04
CA HIS A 341 0.74 18.89 1.95
C HIS A 341 -0.58 18.50 1.26
N THR A 342 -0.69 18.59 -0.07
CA THR A 342 -1.81 18.07 -0.84
C THR A 342 -1.50 16.67 -1.33
N ILE A 343 -2.49 15.80 -1.29
CA ILE A 343 -2.31 14.37 -1.55
C ILE A 343 -3.39 13.81 -2.47
N SER A 344 -3.05 12.77 -3.22
CA SER A 344 -3.99 11.94 -4.00
C SER A 344 -3.56 10.49 -3.85
N THR A 345 -4.45 9.58 -3.47
CA THR A 345 -4.09 8.19 -3.19
C THR A 345 -4.44 7.28 -4.35
N HIS A 346 -3.43 6.64 -4.94
CA HIS A 346 -3.58 5.62 -5.99
C HIS A 346 -3.47 4.22 -5.39
N GLU A 347 -4.45 3.36 -5.67
CA GLU A 347 -4.39 1.94 -5.37
C GLU A 347 -3.79 1.19 -6.57
N HIS A 348 -2.52 0.84 -6.45
CA HIS A 348 -1.70 0.42 -7.58
C HIS A 348 -2.06 -1.01 -8.01
N ASN A 349 -2.33 -1.17 -9.32
CA ASN A 349 -2.97 -2.33 -9.98
C ASN A 349 -4.45 -2.53 -9.67
N GLY A 350 -5.07 -1.66 -8.89
CA GLY A 350 -6.50 -1.69 -8.64
C GLY A 350 -7.33 -1.62 -9.91
N HIS A 351 -8.32 -2.50 -10.04
CA HIS A 351 -9.41 -2.29 -10.99
C HIS A 351 -10.42 -1.31 -10.36
N ALA A 352 -9.98 -0.06 -10.18
CA ALA A 352 -10.73 1.00 -9.55
C ALA A 352 -11.41 1.89 -10.60
N PRO A 353 -12.59 2.47 -10.27
CA PRO A 353 -13.18 3.50 -11.12
C PRO A 353 -12.34 4.79 -11.05
N ALA A 354 -12.38 5.62 -12.09
CA ALA A 354 -11.46 6.74 -12.26
C ALA A 354 -11.44 7.73 -11.08
N GLU A 355 -12.59 7.98 -10.44
CA GLU A 355 -12.69 8.87 -9.28
C GLU A 355 -12.05 8.29 -8.01
N SER A 356 -11.81 6.99 -7.95
CA SER A 356 -11.17 6.31 -6.81
C SER A 356 -9.78 5.74 -7.15
N ASP A 357 -9.30 5.97 -8.37
CA ASP A 357 -8.01 5.47 -8.85
C ASP A 357 -6.83 6.32 -8.39
N GLY A 358 -7.06 7.54 -7.88
CA GLY A 358 -5.98 8.44 -7.47
C GLY A 358 -5.44 9.29 -8.62
N TYR A 359 -6.34 9.79 -9.49
CA TYR A 359 -5.97 10.73 -10.53
C TYR A 359 -5.13 11.89 -9.97
N ALA A 360 -4.02 12.20 -10.64
CA ALA A 360 -2.99 13.06 -10.08
C ALA A 360 -3.44 14.50 -9.78
N ASN A 361 -4.47 14.98 -10.50
CA ASN A 361 -5.05 16.30 -10.29
C ASN A 361 -6.30 16.29 -9.39
N ALA A 362 -6.75 15.12 -8.92
CA ALA A 362 -7.84 15.00 -7.94
C ALA A 362 -7.26 14.90 -6.51
N PHE A 363 -6.44 15.88 -6.14
CA PHE A 363 -5.82 15.95 -4.82
C PHE A 363 -6.68 16.75 -3.83
N PHE A 364 -6.46 16.53 -2.53
CA PHE A 364 -7.20 17.18 -1.45
C PHE A 364 -6.29 17.82 -0.40
N PHE A 365 -6.81 18.85 0.27
CA PHE A 365 -6.07 19.79 1.12
C PHE A 365 -6.13 19.43 2.60
N PRO A 366 -5.23 19.98 3.44
CA PRO A 366 -5.28 19.83 4.88
C PRO A 366 -6.67 20.12 5.47
N GLY A 367 -7.09 19.29 6.42
CA GLY A 367 -8.41 19.36 7.06
C GLY A 367 -9.53 18.63 6.29
N GLN A 368 -9.34 18.34 5.00
CA GLN A 368 -10.30 17.57 4.21
C GLN A 368 -10.12 16.07 4.39
N TYR A 369 -11.12 15.32 3.94
CA TYR A 369 -10.99 13.89 3.63
C TYR A 369 -11.29 13.61 2.16
N TYR A 370 -10.90 12.44 1.67
CA TYR A 370 -11.34 11.90 0.39
C TYR A 370 -11.86 10.47 0.62
N ASP A 371 -13.02 10.16 0.05
CA ASP A 371 -13.57 8.80 0.05
C ASP A 371 -13.16 8.08 -1.22
N TYR A 372 -12.28 7.08 -1.09
CA TYR A 372 -11.89 6.18 -2.18
C TYR A 372 -12.71 4.90 -2.08
N ARG A 373 -13.44 4.54 -3.13
CA ARG A 373 -14.25 3.32 -3.17
C ARG A 373 -13.66 2.29 -4.11
N TRP A 374 -13.10 1.25 -3.53
CA TRP A 374 -12.50 0.14 -4.28
C TRP A 374 -13.48 -1.03 -4.38
N PRO A 375 -13.87 -1.46 -5.59
CA PRO A 375 -14.78 -2.59 -5.78
C PRO A 375 -14.23 -3.93 -5.30
N ILE A 376 -12.91 -4.13 -5.35
CA ILE A 376 -12.20 -5.37 -5.00
C ILE A 376 -12.84 -6.58 -5.72
N GLN A 377 -12.97 -6.49 -7.05
CA GLN A 377 -13.54 -7.55 -7.89
C GLN A 377 -12.46 -8.22 -8.75
N LEU A 378 -12.68 -9.49 -9.11
CA LEU A 378 -11.84 -10.16 -10.10
C LEU A 378 -12.06 -9.51 -11.48
N ALA A 379 -11.01 -9.40 -12.28
CA ALA A 379 -11.16 -8.97 -13.67
C ALA A 379 -12.03 -9.96 -14.45
N GLY A 380 -12.62 -9.52 -15.57
CA GLY A 380 -13.62 -10.31 -16.29
C GLY A 380 -14.96 -10.44 -15.57
N TYR A 381 -15.22 -9.68 -14.51
CA TYR A 381 -16.47 -9.68 -13.73
C TYR A 381 -17.75 -9.63 -14.60
N ASP A 382 -17.73 -8.85 -15.69
CA ASP A 382 -18.86 -8.68 -16.62
C ASP A 382 -18.85 -9.63 -17.84
N SER A 383 -17.84 -10.49 -17.98
CA SER A 383 -17.66 -11.32 -19.18
C SER A 383 -17.36 -12.80 -18.93
N ILE A 384 -16.84 -13.16 -17.75
CA ILE A 384 -16.38 -14.50 -17.39
C ILE A 384 -16.99 -14.89 -16.05
N ASN A 385 -17.51 -16.12 -15.94
CA ASN A 385 -18.13 -16.65 -14.72
C ASN A 385 -19.16 -15.67 -14.14
N THR A 386 -19.99 -15.07 -15.01
CA THR A 386 -20.99 -14.05 -14.64
C THR A 386 -22.12 -14.61 -13.77
N ASP A 387 -22.25 -15.94 -13.73
CA ASP A 387 -23.19 -16.70 -12.91
C ASP A 387 -22.57 -17.22 -11.59
N ALA A 388 -21.29 -16.94 -11.33
CA ALA A 388 -20.58 -17.24 -10.08
C ALA A 388 -20.62 -18.73 -9.67
N HIS A 389 -20.41 -19.65 -10.62
CA HIS A 389 -20.39 -21.11 -10.34
C HIS A 389 -18.99 -21.68 -10.09
N ASP A 390 -17.93 -21.06 -10.63
CA ASP A 390 -16.55 -21.56 -10.48
C ASP A 390 -16.07 -21.41 -9.03
N PRO A 391 -15.75 -22.50 -8.31
CA PRO A 391 -15.34 -22.44 -6.92
C PRO A 391 -13.98 -21.73 -6.70
N ARG A 392 -13.17 -21.54 -7.75
CA ARG A 392 -11.90 -20.80 -7.68
C ARG A 392 -12.09 -19.28 -7.64
N ALA A 393 -13.17 -18.79 -8.22
CA ALA A 393 -13.60 -17.40 -8.12
C ALA A 393 -14.51 -17.23 -6.90
N ALA A 394 -13.91 -17.10 -5.72
CA ALA A 394 -14.67 -17.02 -4.48
C ALA A 394 -13.98 -16.15 -3.41
N PHE A 395 -14.82 -15.52 -2.59
CA PHE A 395 -14.49 -14.82 -1.37
C PHE A 395 -14.18 -15.82 -0.24
N PRO A 396 -13.03 -15.74 0.45
CA PRO A 396 -12.77 -16.56 1.63
C PRO A 396 -13.54 -16.01 2.84
N CYS A 397 -14.24 -16.88 3.55
CA CYS A 397 -15.13 -16.48 4.64
C CYS A 397 -14.97 -17.32 5.91
N SER A 398 -15.36 -16.72 7.03
CA SER A 398 -15.50 -17.41 8.31
C SER A 398 -16.89 -18.08 8.42
N PRO A 399 -17.05 -19.16 9.21
CA PRO A 399 -18.35 -19.77 9.44
C PRO A 399 -19.41 -18.75 9.91
N GLY A 400 -20.57 -18.75 9.25
CA GLY A 400 -21.67 -17.82 9.54
C GLY A 400 -21.51 -16.40 8.97
N GLU A 401 -20.36 -16.07 8.37
CA GLU A 401 -20.18 -14.82 7.65
C GLU A 401 -21.09 -14.77 6.42
N THR A 402 -21.48 -13.56 6.02
CA THR A 402 -22.31 -13.36 4.83
C THR A 402 -21.69 -12.30 3.93
N LEU A 403 -21.95 -12.40 2.63
CA LEU A 403 -21.51 -11.45 1.62
C LEU A 403 -22.69 -11.13 0.71
N TRP A 404 -22.91 -9.85 0.39
CA TRP A 404 -23.81 -9.50 -0.71
C TRP A 404 -23.09 -9.75 -2.04
N THR A 405 -23.71 -10.53 -2.93
CA THR A 405 -23.15 -10.84 -4.25
C THR A 405 -24.11 -10.43 -5.35
N ASN A 406 -23.63 -9.75 -6.40
CA ASN A 406 -24.42 -9.37 -7.58
C ASN A 406 -24.21 -10.35 -8.75
N ASP A 407 -24.55 -11.62 -8.52
CA ASP A 407 -24.60 -12.64 -9.57
C ASP A 407 -25.96 -12.66 -10.29
N MET A 408 -26.28 -13.74 -10.99
CA MET A 408 -27.58 -13.91 -11.66
C MET A 408 -28.77 -13.94 -10.69
N SER A 409 -28.55 -14.03 -9.37
CA SER A 409 -29.58 -13.98 -8.33
C SER A 409 -29.10 -13.12 -7.15
N PRO A 410 -29.04 -11.78 -7.31
CA PRO A 410 -28.44 -10.89 -6.32
C PRO A 410 -29.07 -11.05 -4.94
N ALA A 411 -28.25 -11.43 -3.96
CA ALA A 411 -28.67 -11.69 -2.60
C ALA A 411 -27.50 -11.68 -1.63
N ARG A 412 -27.82 -11.62 -0.34
CA ARG A 412 -26.86 -11.96 0.72
C ARG A 412 -26.70 -13.47 0.79
N LYS A 413 -25.49 -13.96 0.52
CA LYS A 413 -25.11 -15.37 0.62
C LYS A 413 -24.41 -15.63 1.95
N THR A 414 -24.60 -16.84 2.48
CA THR A 414 -23.92 -17.30 3.70
C THR A 414 -22.71 -18.12 3.32
N CYS A 415 -21.67 -18.05 4.16
CA CYS A 415 -20.47 -18.83 4.03
C CYS A 415 -20.76 -20.34 3.98
N GLU A 416 -20.31 -21.00 2.93
CA GLU A 416 -20.39 -22.45 2.76
C GLU A 416 -18.98 -23.00 2.53
N ASN A 417 -18.55 -23.94 3.38
CA ASN A 417 -17.21 -24.54 3.32
C ASN A 417 -16.06 -23.51 3.28
N GLY A 418 -16.22 -22.39 4.00
CA GLY A 418 -15.19 -21.34 4.07
C GLY A 418 -15.05 -20.51 2.80
N THR A 419 -16.02 -20.56 1.88
CA THR A 419 -16.09 -19.69 0.69
C THR A 419 -17.49 -19.14 0.41
N ILE A 420 -17.56 -18.02 -0.32
CA ILE A 420 -18.75 -17.57 -1.04
C ILE A 420 -18.34 -17.30 -2.49
N LYS A 421 -19.00 -17.96 -3.44
CA LYS A 421 -18.68 -17.81 -4.87
C LYS A 421 -19.06 -16.42 -5.40
N ILE A 422 -18.18 -15.87 -6.22
CA ILE A 422 -18.29 -14.54 -6.83
C ILE A 422 -18.06 -14.64 -8.34
N ARG A 423 -18.35 -13.54 -9.04
CA ARG A 423 -18.13 -13.41 -10.48
C ARG A 423 -16.67 -13.09 -10.81
N GLY A 424 -16.32 -13.25 -12.08
CA GLY A 424 -15.02 -12.87 -12.63
C GLY A 424 -14.09 -14.05 -12.83
N ASP A 425 -12.96 -13.75 -13.45
CA ASP A 425 -11.96 -14.72 -13.89
C ASP A 425 -10.97 -15.01 -12.75
N TRP A 426 -10.97 -16.25 -12.24
CA TRP A 426 -10.05 -16.64 -11.19
C TRP A 426 -8.59 -16.63 -11.64
N ARG A 427 -8.30 -16.67 -12.95
CA ARG A 427 -6.94 -16.57 -13.50
C ARG A 427 -6.34 -15.17 -13.32
N GLU A 428 -7.21 -14.18 -13.11
CA GLU A 428 -6.85 -12.78 -12.81
C GLU A 428 -6.84 -12.51 -11.29
N THR A 429 -6.55 -13.56 -10.50
CA THR A 429 -6.38 -13.40 -9.05
C THR A 429 -5.01 -12.81 -8.76
N MET A 430 -5.02 -11.56 -8.32
CA MET A 430 -3.88 -10.83 -7.80
C MET A 430 -3.75 -11.08 -6.29
N SER A 431 -2.59 -10.82 -5.71
CA SER A 431 -2.37 -11.10 -4.30
C SER A 431 -1.68 -9.98 -3.54
N THR A 432 -0.67 -9.33 -4.12
CA THR A 432 0.09 -8.25 -3.45
C THR A 432 -0.08 -6.92 -4.19
N HIS A 433 -0.79 -6.02 -3.55
CA HIS A 433 -1.02 -4.64 -3.95
C HIS A 433 -0.35 -3.68 -2.97
N TRP A 434 -0.39 -2.41 -3.32
CA TRP A 434 0.01 -1.31 -2.47
C TRP A 434 -0.73 -0.05 -2.91
N PHE A 435 -0.81 0.94 -2.05
CA PHE A 435 -1.37 2.24 -2.40
C PHE A 435 -0.49 3.35 -1.85
N HIS A 436 -0.44 4.46 -2.58
CA HIS A 436 0.56 5.49 -2.37
C HIS A 436 0.09 6.85 -2.90
N ASP A 437 0.83 7.91 -2.55
CA ASP A 437 0.58 9.22 -3.13
C ASP A 437 0.77 9.23 -4.64
N HIS A 438 -0.05 10.00 -5.34
CA HIS A 438 0.00 10.18 -6.78
C HIS A 438 -0.23 11.66 -7.16
N MET A 439 0.05 12.59 -6.25
CA MET A 439 -0.19 14.01 -6.47
C MET A 439 0.73 14.56 -7.58
N LEU A 440 0.14 15.31 -8.52
CA LEU A 440 0.86 15.89 -9.67
C LEU A 440 2.14 16.61 -9.22
N ASP A 441 3.26 16.38 -9.90
CA ASP A 441 4.60 16.94 -9.61
C ASP A 441 5.26 16.53 -8.27
N PHE A 442 4.51 16.02 -7.29
CA PHE A 442 5.05 15.71 -5.95
C PHE A 442 5.00 14.23 -5.55
N THR A 443 4.45 13.33 -6.38
CA THR A 443 4.41 11.87 -6.16
C THR A 443 5.73 11.33 -5.59
N ALA A 444 6.84 11.56 -6.29
CA ALA A 444 8.16 11.07 -5.88
C ALA A 444 8.52 11.51 -4.45
N GLN A 445 8.28 12.77 -4.11
CA GLN A 445 8.63 13.36 -2.83
C GLN A 445 7.71 12.85 -1.72
N ASN A 446 6.40 12.79 -1.95
CA ASN A 446 5.41 12.34 -0.97
C ASN A 446 5.51 10.83 -0.69
N VAL A 447 5.73 10.00 -1.72
CA VAL A 447 6.02 8.57 -1.55
C VAL A 447 7.33 8.39 -0.79
N TYR A 448 8.36 9.19 -1.11
CA TYR A 448 9.62 9.13 -0.38
C TYR A 448 9.47 9.48 1.11
N LYS A 449 8.60 10.43 1.46
CA LYS A 449 8.24 10.77 2.86
C LYS A 449 7.48 9.69 3.58
N GLY A 450 6.78 8.81 2.86
CA GLY A 450 6.12 7.63 3.41
C GLY A 450 4.62 7.53 3.21
N ASN A 451 4.03 8.31 2.31
CA ASN A 451 2.67 8.09 1.84
C ASN A 451 2.63 6.85 0.92
N ALA A 452 2.79 5.68 1.54
CA ALA A 452 2.76 4.36 0.93
C ALA A 452 2.36 3.31 1.98
N ALA A 453 1.48 2.39 1.60
CA ALA A 453 1.05 1.25 2.40
C ALA A 453 0.91 0.00 1.53
N MET A 454 1.12 -1.19 2.10
CA MET A 454 0.88 -2.44 1.38
C MET A 454 -0.57 -2.89 1.52
N MET A 455 -1.03 -3.70 0.58
CA MET A 455 -2.38 -4.23 0.54
C MET A 455 -2.38 -5.69 0.09
N ASN A 456 -2.82 -6.61 0.95
CA ASN A 456 -2.90 -8.03 0.62
C ASN A 456 -4.33 -8.38 0.21
N TYR A 457 -4.47 -9.01 -0.96
CA TYR A 457 -5.72 -9.54 -1.48
C TYR A 457 -5.81 -11.03 -1.19
N TYR A 458 -6.94 -11.46 -0.64
CA TYR A 458 -7.24 -12.86 -0.37
C TYR A 458 -8.43 -13.35 -1.23
N SER A 459 -8.36 -14.60 -1.68
CA SER A 459 -9.36 -15.28 -2.49
C SER A 459 -9.54 -16.72 -1.98
N ALA A 460 -10.37 -17.52 -2.65
CA ALA A 460 -10.40 -18.96 -2.37
C ALA A 460 -9.10 -19.68 -2.80
N LEU A 461 -8.39 -19.18 -3.83
CA LEU A 461 -7.08 -19.70 -4.24
C LEU A 461 -5.99 -19.34 -3.24
N ASP A 462 -5.98 -18.08 -2.78
CA ASP A 462 -5.07 -17.58 -1.75
C ASP A 462 -5.87 -17.19 -0.51
N ARG A 463 -6.25 -18.19 0.29
CA ARG A 463 -7.06 -17.97 1.49
C ARG A 463 -6.26 -17.32 2.61
N GLY A 464 -4.92 -17.38 2.58
CA GLY A 464 -4.11 -17.12 3.77
C GLY A 464 -4.44 -18.09 4.92
N ASN A 465 -4.76 -19.34 4.60
CA ASN A 465 -4.84 -20.43 5.57
C ASN A 465 -4.33 -21.71 4.92
N GLU A 466 -3.12 -22.13 5.28
CA GLU A 466 -2.44 -23.27 4.69
C GLU A 466 -2.98 -24.64 5.16
N SER A 467 -3.90 -24.70 6.12
CA SER A 467 -4.47 -25.96 6.59
C SER A 467 -5.68 -26.43 5.77
N VAL A 468 -6.30 -25.53 4.99
CA VAL A 468 -7.49 -25.88 4.19
C VAL A 468 -7.07 -26.51 2.87
N ASN A 469 -7.40 -27.79 2.68
CA ASN A 469 -7.08 -28.54 1.46
C ASN A 469 -8.37 -29.03 0.79
N ASP A 470 -9.03 -28.13 0.08
CA ASP A 470 -10.33 -28.33 -0.57
C ASP A 470 -10.23 -28.52 -2.10
N GLY A 471 -9.01 -28.60 -2.63
CA GLY A 471 -8.73 -28.66 -4.07
C GLY A 471 -8.80 -27.31 -4.81
N VAL A 472 -9.09 -26.22 -4.09
CA VAL A 472 -9.09 -24.85 -4.63
C VAL A 472 -7.96 -24.02 -4.00
N ASN A 473 -7.85 -24.05 -2.68
CA ASN A 473 -6.82 -23.31 -1.97
C ASN A 473 -5.42 -23.82 -2.32
N LEU A 474 -4.55 -22.92 -2.76
CA LEU A 474 -3.15 -23.21 -3.07
C LEU A 474 -2.32 -23.46 -1.82
N ARG A 475 -2.80 -23.04 -0.64
CA ARG A 475 -2.11 -23.26 0.64
C ARG A 475 -0.72 -22.63 0.66
N PHE A 476 -0.60 -21.39 0.15
CA PHE A 476 0.62 -20.61 0.31
C PHE A 476 0.99 -20.50 1.80
N PRO A 477 2.30 -20.43 2.14
CA PRO A 477 2.73 -20.31 3.53
C PRO A 477 2.06 -19.11 4.19
N SER A 478 1.33 -19.35 5.27
CA SER A 478 0.56 -18.29 5.94
C SER A 478 0.35 -18.55 7.43
N GLY A 479 0.20 -19.82 7.81
CA GLY A 479 -0.32 -20.23 9.12
C GLY A 479 -1.81 -20.60 9.06
N SER A 480 -2.36 -21.03 10.19
CA SER A 480 -3.69 -21.66 10.26
C SER A 480 -4.54 -21.25 11.46
N ALA A 481 -4.14 -20.22 12.21
CA ALA A 481 -4.84 -19.77 13.41
C ALA A 481 -6.18 -19.07 13.11
N LEU A 482 -6.26 -18.38 11.96
CA LEU A 482 -7.43 -17.67 11.47
C LEU A 482 -8.08 -18.43 10.29
N PRO A 483 -9.40 -18.29 10.05
CA PRO A 483 -10.05 -18.88 8.88
C PRO A 483 -9.47 -18.44 7.53
N TRP A 484 -8.97 -17.21 7.47
CA TRP A 484 -8.29 -16.62 6.32
C TRP A 484 -7.31 -15.54 6.81
N GLY A 485 -6.39 -15.10 5.95
CA GLY A 485 -5.53 -13.95 6.23
C GLY A 485 -4.48 -14.15 7.34
N ASN A 486 -4.02 -15.38 7.58
CA ASN A 486 -2.90 -15.59 8.50
C ASN A 486 -1.61 -14.98 7.94
N ARG A 487 -0.75 -14.50 8.84
CA ARG A 487 0.47 -13.74 8.52
C ARG A 487 1.73 -14.28 9.21
N ASP A 488 1.60 -15.40 9.91
CA ASP A 488 2.67 -16.07 10.65
C ASP A 488 3.88 -16.41 9.76
N TYR A 489 3.59 -16.78 8.52
CA TYR A 489 4.57 -17.21 7.52
C TYR A 489 4.37 -16.50 6.17
N ASP A 490 3.57 -15.44 6.15
CA ASP A 490 3.30 -14.57 4.99
C ASP A 490 3.73 -13.13 5.32
N VAL A 491 4.92 -12.75 4.85
CA VAL A 491 5.65 -11.56 5.32
C VAL A 491 5.77 -10.52 4.20
N ASN A 492 5.20 -9.34 4.45
CA ASN A 492 5.36 -8.15 3.62
C ASN A 492 6.72 -7.47 3.82
N LEU A 493 7.45 -7.24 2.73
CA LEU A 493 8.75 -6.57 2.70
C LEU A 493 8.76 -5.43 1.68
N VAL A 494 8.98 -4.20 2.14
CA VAL A 494 9.20 -3.04 1.26
C VAL A 494 10.67 -2.66 1.30
N PHE A 495 11.33 -2.76 0.16
CA PHE A 495 12.70 -2.30 -0.03
C PHE A 495 12.66 -0.88 -0.61
N ALA A 496 13.33 0.06 0.04
CA ALA A 496 13.43 1.43 -0.44
C ALA A 496 14.77 2.04 -0.05
N ASP A 497 15.45 2.71 -0.97
CA ASP A 497 16.60 3.50 -0.60
C ASP A 497 16.19 4.84 0.03
N LYS A 498 16.90 5.22 1.09
CA LYS A 498 16.74 6.48 1.81
C LYS A 498 18.10 7.13 2.07
N ALA A 499 18.05 8.41 2.44
CA ALA A 499 19.17 9.22 2.88
C ALA A 499 18.73 10.11 4.03
N TRP A 500 19.65 10.47 4.91
CA TRP A 500 19.37 11.37 6.02
C TRP A 500 20.50 12.39 6.22
N ASP A 501 20.15 13.52 6.82
CA ASP A 501 21.06 14.63 7.05
C ASP A 501 22.00 14.37 8.25
N ALA A 502 22.80 15.37 8.61
CA ALA A 502 23.70 15.30 9.77
C ALA A 502 22.97 15.11 11.12
N ASN A 503 21.68 15.43 11.18
CA ASN A 503 20.80 15.27 12.34
C ASN A 503 19.97 13.98 12.28
N GLY A 504 20.23 13.12 11.29
CA GLY A 504 19.53 11.84 11.12
C GLY A 504 18.10 11.98 10.60
N GLN A 505 17.72 13.15 10.05
CA GLN A 505 16.40 13.40 9.49
C GLN A 505 16.38 13.05 8.01
N LEU A 506 15.30 12.38 7.57
CA LEU A 506 15.05 12.10 6.16
C LEU A 506 15.16 13.38 5.32
N TRP A 507 15.83 13.31 4.18
CA TRP A 507 15.86 14.41 3.22
C TRP A 507 15.84 13.90 1.78
N PHE A 508 15.46 14.78 0.86
CA PHE A 508 15.38 14.53 -0.56
C PHE A 508 15.97 15.71 -1.33
N ASN A 509 16.55 15.48 -2.50
CA ASN A 509 17.04 16.53 -3.40
C ASN A 509 16.02 16.82 -4.52
N PRO A 510 15.12 17.81 -4.37
CA PRO A 510 14.12 18.15 -5.38
C PRO A 510 14.70 18.90 -6.59
N PHE A 511 15.99 19.25 -6.55
CA PHE A 511 16.68 19.95 -7.63
C PHE A 511 17.28 18.98 -8.66
N ASN A 512 17.32 17.67 -8.36
CA ASN A 512 17.76 16.65 -9.29
C ASN A 512 16.54 16.07 -10.05
N THR A 513 16.53 16.25 -11.37
CA THR A 513 15.47 15.75 -12.26
C THR A 513 15.79 14.42 -12.94
N ASP A 514 17.02 13.92 -12.77
CA ASP A 514 17.48 12.64 -13.32
C ASP A 514 17.09 11.45 -12.43
N GLY A 515 16.55 11.71 -11.23
CA GLY A 515 16.13 10.71 -10.25
C GLY A 515 16.97 10.79 -8.96
N PHE A 516 16.31 10.64 -7.81
CA PHE A 516 16.97 10.70 -6.51
C PHE A 516 17.32 9.29 -6.02
N LEU A 517 18.59 9.10 -5.67
CA LEU A 517 19.09 7.91 -5.00
C LEU A 517 19.45 8.20 -3.55
N GLY A 518 18.91 7.40 -2.66
CA GLY A 518 19.41 7.23 -1.30
C GLY A 518 20.69 6.40 -1.29
N ASP A 519 21.46 6.54 -0.21
CA ASP A 519 22.69 5.78 0.01
C ASP A 519 22.52 4.63 1.01
N GLN A 520 21.32 4.45 1.56
CA GLN A 520 21.00 3.40 2.52
C GLN A 520 19.73 2.66 2.11
N VAL A 521 19.80 1.34 1.96
CA VAL A 521 18.60 0.53 1.72
C VAL A 521 17.92 0.21 3.04
N LEU A 522 16.63 0.53 3.11
CA LEU A 522 15.76 0.19 4.24
C LEU A 522 14.83 -0.94 3.83
N VAL A 523 14.46 -1.76 4.81
CA VAL A 523 13.40 -2.75 4.71
C VAL A 523 12.35 -2.42 5.76
N ASN A 524 11.11 -2.20 5.35
CA ASN A 524 10.00 -1.77 6.23
C ASN A 524 10.39 -0.56 7.10
N TRP A 525 10.98 0.47 6.50
CA TRP A 525 11.45 1.69 7.18
C TRP A 525 12.62 1.49 8.16
N GLN A 526 13.31 0.34 8.14
CA GLN A 526 14.44 0.09 9.01
C GLN A 526 15.73 -0.17 8.24
N TRP A 527 16.83 0.40 8.73
CA TRP A 527 18.16 0.16 8.18
C TRP A 527 18.70 -1.19 8.67
N LYS A 528 19.02 -2.07 7.71
CA LYS A 528 19.61 -3.40 7.93
C LYS A 528 19.01 -4.17 9.13
N PRO A 529 17.69 -4.43 9.15
CA PRO A 529 17.04 -5.14 10.23
C PRO A 529 17.29 -6.66 10.16
N SER A 530 16.93 -7.38 11.22
CA SER A 530 16.89 -8.85 11.23
C SER A 530 15.49 -9.38 11.52
N LEU A 531 15.09 -10.47 10.87
CA LEU A 531 13.84 -11.16 11.11
C LEU A 531 14.12 -12.59 11.59
N ASP A 532 13.55 -12.98 12.73
CA ASP A 532 13.56 -14.37 13.16
C ASP A 532 12.52 -15.15 12.33
N VAL A 533 12.92 -16.31 11.79
CA VAL A 533 12.05 -17.18 10.98
C VAL A 533 12.09 -18.61 11.49
N ARG A 534 10.97 -19.33 11.43
CA ARG A 534 10.92 -20.76 11.75
C ARG A 534 11.57 -21.59 10.64
N ALA A 535 12.18 -22.73 10.99
CA ALA A 535 12.69 -23.71 10.04
C ALA A 535 11.53 -24.44 9.31
N ARG A 536 10.90 -23.74 8.36
CA ARG A 536 9.75 -24.18 7.53
C ARG A 536 9.59 -23.26 6.31
N SER A 537 8.55 -23.47 5.51
CA SER A 537 8.21 -22.61 4.37
C SER A 537 7.66 -21.26 4.83
N TYR A 538 8.08 -20.20 4.13
CA TYR A 538 7.65 -18.82 4.27
C TYR A 538 7.37 -18.23 2.89
N ARG A 539 6.41 -17.32 2.84
CA ARG A 539 6.08 -16.47 1.72
C ARG A 539 6.57 -15.05 2.01
N PHE A 540 7.25 -14.44 1.05
CA PHE A 540 7.69 -13.05 1.13
C PHE A 540 7.05 -12.23 0.01
N ARG A 541 6.21 -11.27 0.38
CA ARG A 541 5.57 -10.29 -0.51
C ARG A 541 6.47 -9.07 -0.62
N MET A 542 7.28 -9.03 -1.68
CA MET A 542 8.36 -8.05 -1.83
C MET A 542 7.94 -6.92 -2.75
N LEU A 543 8.03 -5.67 -2.29
CA LEU A 543 7.79 -4.46 -3.08
C LEU A 543 9.07 -3.63 -3.17
N ASN A 544 9.39 -3.13 -4.37
CA ASN A 544 10.31 -2.02 -4.52
C ASN A 544 9.57 -0.68 -4.34
N GLY A 545 9.70 -0.09 -3.16
CA GLY A 545 9.13 1.20 -2.78
C GLY A 545 10.12 2.38 -2.90
N SER A 546 11.16 2.23 -3.71
CA SER A 546 12.13 3.31 -4.01
C SER A 546 11.53 4.34 -4.99
N VAL A 547 12.18 5.50 -5.10
CA VAL A 547 11.78 6.52 -6.10
C VAL A 547 12.48 6.34 -7.44
N SER A 548 13.77 5.97 -7.42
CA SER A 548 14.57 5.83 -8.66
C SER A 548 15.43 4.56 -8.69
N ARG A 549 15.54 3.85 -7.57
CA ARG A 549 16.43 2.69 -7.44
C ARG A 549 15.76 1.40 -7.87
N TYR A 550 16.50 0.60 -8.64
CA TYR A 550 16.13 -0.77 -8.99
C TYR A 550 16.91 -1.74 -8.10
N PHE A 551 16.39 -2.94 -7.91
CA PHE A 551 17.06 -3.98 -7.13
C PHE A 551 17.30 -5.25 -7.94
N LYS A 552 18.35 -5.99 -7.61
CA LYS A 552 18.52 -7.38 -8.04
C LYS A 552 18.96 -8.19 -6.83
N LEU A 553 18.00 -8.87 -6.20
CA LEU A 553 18.17 -9.45 -4.87
C LEU A 553 18.54 -10.93 -4.95
N ALA A 554 19.63 -11.29 -4.28
CA ALA A 554 20.05 -12.67 -4.06
C ALA A 554 19.73 -13.13 -2.63
N LEU A 555 19.52 -14.42 -2.43
CA LEU A 555 19.38 -15.02 -1.10
C LEU A 555 20.52 -16.01 -0.83
N VAL A 556 21.27 -15.77 0.24
CA VAL A 556 22.40 -16.62 0.63
C VAL A 556 22.37 -16.99 2.09
N ARG A 557 22.95 -18.14 2.42
CA ARG A 557 23.21 -18.57 3.79
C ARG A 557 24.68 -18.40 4.13
N GLU A 558 24.96 -17.88 5.31
CA GLU A 558 26.31 -17.83 5.89
C GLU A 558 26.72 -19.20 6.44
N ILE A 559 27.94 -19.62 6.09
CA ILE A 559 28.57 -20.87 6.48
C ILE A 559 29.84 -20.54 7.24
N LYS A 560 30.00 -21.10 8.44
CA LYS A 560 31.26 -20.99 9.19
C LYS A 560 32.37 -21.76 8.48
N GLY A 561 33.53 -21.14 8.33
CA GLY A 561 34.67 -21.67 7.59
C GLY A 561 34.62 -21.29 6.10
N THR A 562 35.38 -22.03 5.29
CA THR A 562 35.60 -21.72 3.86
C THR A 562 34.92 -22.72 2.92
N SER A 563 34.03 -23.57 3.44
CA SER A 563 33.39 -24.67 2.70
C SER A 563 32.17 -24.26 1.87
N GLY A 564 31.69 -23.03 2.01
CA GLY A 564 30.65 -22.47 1.15
C GLY A 564 31.12 -22.22 -0.28
N GLU A 565 30.15 -22.00 -1.16
CA GLU A 565 30.34 -21.72 -2.58
C GLU A 565 31.10 -20.41 -2.83
N PHE A 566 30.76 -19.36 -2.07
CA PHE A 566 31.39 -18.04 -2.17
C PHE A 566 32.16 -17.74 -0.90
N GLN A 567 33.39 -17.25 -1.03
CA GLN A 567 34.17 -16.82 0.12
C GLN A 567 33.66 -15.48 0.65
N GLY A 568 33.62 -15.33 1.97
CA GLY A 568 33.34 -14.04 2.60
C GLY A 568 34.57 -13.12 2.64
N PRO A 569 34.49 -12.02 3.40
CA PRO A 569 35.59 -11.07 3.52
C PRO A 569 36.87 -11.77 3.94
N LYS A 570 38.01 -11.35 3.38
CA LYS A 570 39.30 -11.99 3.66
C LYS A 570 39.58 -12.03 5.17
N GLY A 571 39.81 -13.23 5.70
CA GLY A 571 40.09 -13.45 7.12
C GLY A 571 38.86 -13.47 8.04
N SER A 572 37.64 -13.32 7.50
CA SER A 572 36.40 -13.40 8.29
C SER A 572 36.10 -14.79 8.85
N GLY A 573 36.66 -15.84 8.23
CA GLY A 573 36.35 -17.22 8.58
C GLY A 573 34.91 -17.63 8.24
N VAL A 574 34.27 -16.92 7.31
CA VAL A 574 32.94 -17.27 6.79
C VAL A 574 32.95 -17.39 5.26
N SER A 575 32.05 -18.21 4.76
CA SER A 575 31.71 -18.40 3.35
C SER A 575 30.19 -18.43 3.22
N TYR A 576 29.67 -18.53 2.00
CA TYR A 576 28.25 -18.47 1.72
C TYR A 576 27.83 -19.52 0.72
N ALA A 577 26.59 -19.97 0.81
CA ALA A 577 25.94 -20.79 -0.21
C ALA A 577 24.63 -20.14 -0.64
N ARG A 578 24.29 -20.24 -1.93
CA ARG A 578 22.99 -19.84 -2.45
C ARG A 578 21.86 -20.61 -1.78
N VAL A 579 20.73 -19.94 -1.58
CA VAL A 579 19.50 -20.54 -1.05
C VAL A 579 18.42 -20.44 -2.13
N PRO A 580 18.10 -21.57 -2.79
CA PRO A 580 17.03 -21.61 -3.77
C PRO A 580 15.66 -21.23 -3.19
N PHE A 581 14.83 -20.64 -4.04
CA PHE A 581 13.45 -20.26 -3.76
C PHE A 581 12.60 -20.38 -5.03
N HIS A 582 11.28 -20.21 -4.89
CA HIS A 582 10.34 -20.20 -6.00
C HIS A 582 9.57 -18.88 -6.03
N MET A 583 9.45 -18.25 -7.19
CA MET A 583 8.51 -17.15 -7.37
C MET A 583 7.12 -17.72 -7.72
N ILE A 584 6.07 -17.17 -7.13
CA ILE A 584 4.68 -17.66 -7.27
C ILE A 584 3.68 -16.60 -7.73
N ALA A 585 4.00 -15.32 -7.59
CA ALA A 585 3.18 -14.21 -8.05
C ALA A 585 4.07 -13.01 -8.41
N ASN A 586 3.55 -12.16 -9.28
CA ASN A 586 4.13 -10.86 -9.62
C ASN A 586 3.05 -9.76 -9.54
N ASP A 587 3.32 -8.58 -10.12
CA ASP A 587 2.38 -7.47 -10.20
C ASP A 587 1.00 -7.88 -10.67
N GLY A 588 0.98 -8.69 -11.73
CA GLY A 588 -0.20 -8.95 -12.54
C GLY A 588 -1.12 -9.96 -11.88
N ASN A 589 -0.60 -11.08 -11.37
CA ASN A 589 -1.39 -12.20 -10.87
C ASN A 589 -0.58 -13.21 -10.04
N ILE A 590 -1.27 -14.13 -9.37
CA ILE A 590 -0.73 -15.46 -9.06
C ILE A 590 -0.37 -16.14 -10.38
N MET A 591 0.87 -16.60 -10.51
CA MET A 591 1.36 -17.19 -11.76
C MET A 591 0.76 -18.57 -11.99
N GLU A 592 0.54 -18.94 -13.26
CA GLU A 592 0.07 -20.28 -13.66
C GLU A 592 0.99 -21.39 -13.16
N HIS A 593 2.29 -21.10 -13.10
CA HIS A 593 3.32 -21.99 -12.60
C HIS A 593 4.25 -21.26 -11.64
N SER A 594 4.77 -22.00 -10.66
CA SER A 594 5.89 -21.48 -9.86
C SER A 594 7.18 -21.50 -10.68
N VAL A 595 8.01 -20.47 -10.50
CA VAL A 595 9.28 -20.33 -11.21
C VAL A 595 10.43 -20.67 -10.25
N PRO A 596 11.19 -21.76 -10.47
CA PRO A 596 12.29 -22.17 -9.61
C PRO A 596 13.56 -21.35 -9.88
N PHE A 597 14.07 -20.70 -8.84
CA PHE A 597 15.37 -20.02 -8.81
C PHE A 597 16.41 -20.92 -8.15
N ASP A 598 16.55 -22.15 -8.67
CA ASP A 598 17.43 -23.20 -8.14
C ASP A 598 18.56 -23.60 -9.10
N GLY A 599 18.64 -22.91 -10.24
CA GLY A 599 19.61 -23.15 -11.29
C GLY A 599 19.33 -24.37 -12.18
N THR A 600 18.12 -24.93 -12.11
CA THR A 600 17.73 -26.07 -12.96
C THR A 600 17.17 -25.65 -14.32
N MET A 601 16.76 -24.39 -14.47
CA MET A 601 16.19 -23.82 -15.70
C MET A 601 16.95 -22.57 -16.14
N ASP A 602 16.93 -22.34 -17.44
CA ASP A 602 17.37 -21.09 -18.08
C ASP A 602 16.14 -20.19 -18.16
N LEU A 603 16.08 -19.16 -17.29
CA LEU A 603 14.87 -18.38 -17.04
C LEU A 603 14.67 -17.23 -18.05
N ASP A 604 15.72 -16.82 -18.74
CA ASP A 604 15.71 -15.75 -19.76
C ASP A 604 16.15 -16.22 -21.15
N ALA A 605 16.36 -17.53 -21.33
CA ALA A 605 16.71 -18.18 -22.59
C ALA A 605 18.05 -17.69 -23.19
N ASP A 606 19.00 -17.31 -22.33
CA ASP A 606 20.33 -16.83 -22.73
C ASP A 606 21.40 -17.95 -22.78
N GLY A 607 21.03 -19.17 -22.36
CA GLY A 607 21.88 -20.34 -22.28
C GLY A 607 22.58 -20.55 -20.93
N ASP A 608 22.49 -19.62 -19.99
CA ASP A 608 23.03 -19.72 -18.64
C ASP A 608 21.94 -20.05 -17.63
N LYS A 609 22.01 -21.25 -17.04
CA LYS A 609 21.07 -21.67 -16.00
C LYS A 609 21.39 -21.10 -14.62
N GLN A 610 22.57 -20.48 -14.43
CA GLN A 610 23.09 -20.10 -13.12
C GLN A 610 22.98 -18.61 -12.83
N ASN A 611 22.78 -17.77 -13.85
CA ASN A 611 22.61 -16.31 -13.76
C ASN A 611 21.44 -15.89 -12.83
N HIS A 612 20.40 -16.72 -12.71
CA HIS A 612 19.25 -16.53 -11.82
C HIS A 612 19.14 -17.57 -10.69
N ASN A 613 20.17 -18.39 -10.44
CA ASN A 613 20.12 -19.33 -9.32
C ASN A 613 20.23 -18.57 -7.99
N ALA A 614 19.16 -18.63 -7.18
CA ALA A 614 18.95 -17.87 -5.95
C ALA A 614 19.10 -16.34 -6.10
N ILE A 615 18.85 -15.82 -7.31
CA ILE A 615 18.94 -14.40 -7.65
C ILE A 615 17.67 -14.02 -8.41
N LEU A 616 16.89 -13.10 -7.86
CA LEU A 616 15.69 -12.56 -8.51
C LEU A 616 16.04 -11.81 -9.80
N PRO A 617 15.09 -11.69 -10.75
CA PRO A 617 15.25 -10.74 -11.85
C PRO A 617 15.39 -9.31 -11.30
N THR A 618 15.78 -8.39 -12.17
CA THR A 618 15.76 -6.97 -11.83
C THR A 618 14.33 -6.57 -11.45
N GLN A 619 14.18 -5.97 -10.27
CA GLN A 619 12.95 -5.42 -9.75
C GLN A 619 12.98 -3.89 -9.91
N GLY A 620 12.22 -3.38 -10.86
CA GLY A 620 11.93 -1.96 -11.06
C GLY A 620 11.08 -1.38 -9.94
N ILE A 621 10.88 -0.06 -9.97
CA ILE A 621 10.04 0.66 -9.01
C ILE A 621 8.59 0.18 -9.16
N ALA A 622 7.88 0.05 -8.05
CA ALA A 622 6.49 -0.40 -7.98
C ALA A 622 6.26 -1.88 -8.33
N GLU A 623 7.26 -2.61 -8.84
CA GLU A 623 7.15 -4.05 -9.07
C GLU A 623 7.07 -4.82 -7.74
N ARG A 624 6.24 -5.85 -7.72
CA ARG A 624 6.07 -6.78 -6.61
C ARG A 624 6.41 -8.19 -7.07
N PHE A 625 7.19 -8.87 -6.25
CA PHE A 625 7.47 -10.29 -6.39
C PHE A 625 7.09 -11.02 -5.13
N ASP A 626 6.47 -12.18 -5.33
CA ASP A 626 6.11 -13.06 -4.25
C ASP A 626 6.90 -14.36 -4.34
N ILE A 627 7.69 -14.65 -3.31
CA ILE A 627 8.54 -15.83 -3.29
C ILE A 627 8.28 -16.73 -2.09
N ILE A 628 8.44 -18.03 -2.31
CA ILE A 628 8.44 -19.05 -1.26
C ILE A 628 9.88 -19.49 -0.99
N VAL A 629 10.30 -19.38 0.26
CA VAL A 629 11.58 -19.88 0.77
C VAL A 629 11.31 -20.96 1.81
N ASN A 630 11.96 -22.13 1.70
CA ASN A 630 11.84 -23.19 2.69
C ASN A 630 13.10 -23.29 3.57
N PHE A 631 13.00 -22.82 4.82
CA PHE A 631 14.09 -22.82 5.80
C PHE A 631 14.34 -24.17 6.48
N ALA A 632 13.66 -25.24 6.06
CA ALA A 632 13.92 -26.62 6.48
C ALA A 632 14.60 -27.48 5.39
N LYS A 633 14.74 -26.94 4.16
CA LYS A 633 15.38 -27.61 3.02
C LYS A 633 16.79 -27.05 2.78
N ASN A 634 17.46 -27.54 1.74
CA ASN A 634 18.75 -27.02 1.23
C ASN A 634 19.88 -26.98 2.28
N GLY A 635 19.83 -27.92 3.23
CA GLY A 635 20.81 -28.07 4.30
C GLY A 635 20.72 -27.00 5.40
N ILE A 636 19.72 -26.11 5.36
CA ILE A 636 19.46 -25.06 6.36
C ILE A 636 19.09 -25.70 7.70
N LYS A 637 19.58 -25.11 8.80
CA LYS A 637 19.35 -25.60 10.17
C LYS A 637 19.02 -24.44 11.11
N PRO A 638 18.28 -24.68 12.21
CA PRO A 638 18.15 -23.72 13.28
C PRO A 638 19.52 -23.19 13.75
N GLY A 639 19.62 -21.87 13.90
CA GLY A 639 20.87 -21.16 14.19
C GLY A 639 21.60 -20.62 12.96
N ASP A 640 21.24 -21.05 11.75
CA ASP A 640 21.78 -20.47 10.52
C ASP A 640 21.32 -19.02 10.33
N LYS A 641 22.17 -18.23 9.67
CA LYS A 641 21.88 -16.86 9.24
C LYS A 641 21.82 -16.80 7.73
N LEU A 642 20.79 -16.16 7.21
CA LEU A 642 20.62 -15.91 5.79
C LEU A 642 20.53 -14.41 5.52
N PHE A 643 20.85 -14.00 4.30
CA PHE A 643 20.88 -12.60 3.91
C PHE A 643 20.25 -12.40 2.53
N PHE A 644 19.36 -11.41 2.42
CA PHE A 644 19.08 -10.79 1.13
C PHE A 644 20.22 -9.83 0.79
N VAL A 645 20.72 -9.93 -0.44
CA VAL A 645 21.86 -9.18 -0.95
C VAL A 645 21.45 -8.48 -2.23
N ASN A 646 21.50 -7.14 -2.26
CA ASN A 646 21.33 -6.40 -3.50
C ASN A 646 22.63 -6.43 -4.32
N LEU A 647 22.50 -6.72 -5.61
CA LEU A 647 23.60 -6.78 -6.56
C LEU A 647 23.58 -5.64 -7.59
N LEU A 648 22.46 -4.94 -7.72
CA LEU A 648 22.28 -3.96 -8.77
C LEU A 648 22.88 -2.61 -8.39
N VAL A 649 23.79 -2.14 -9.24
CA VAL A 649 24.55 -0.90 -9.06
C VAL A 649 23.81 0.26 -9.69
N HIS A 650 23.84 1.42 -9.04
CA HIS A 650 23.56 2.70 -9.68
C HIS A 650 24.76 3.65 -9.51
N ASP A 651 24.98 4.47 -10.53
CA ASP A 651 25.88 5.64 -10.42
C ASP A 651 25.08 6.91 -10.13
N ASP A 652 23.92 7.05 -10.78
CA ASP A 652 22.99 8.17 -10.69
C ASP A 652 21.53 7.69 -10.91
N GLY A 653 20.57 8.61 -10.87
CA GLY A 653 19.14 8.32 -11.00
C GLY A 653 18.68 7.82 -12.37
N LYS A 654 19.51 7.87 -13.43
CA LYS A 654 19.08 7.58 -14.81
C LYS A 654 18.83 6.10 -15.10
N GLY A 655 19.21 5.23 -14.17
CA GLY A 655 19.00 3.80 -14.25
C GLY A 655 20.19 2.99 -13.75
N PRO A 656 20.03 1.67 -13.65
CA PRO A 656 21.07 0.79 -13.14
C PRO A 656 22.23 0.60 -14.12
N LYS A 657 23.36 0.15 -13.59
CA LYS A 657 24.47 -0.47 -14.33
C LYS A 657 24.38 -1.99 -14.27
N GLU A 658 25.36 -2.65 -14.86
CA GLU A 658 25.53 -4.09 -14.72
C GLU A 658 25.61 -4.51 -13.24
N PRO A 659 24.95 -5.62 -12.87
CA PRO A 659 25.00 -6.11 -11.51
C PRO A 659 26.42 -6.57 -11.14
N VAL A 660 26.79 -6.32 -9.89
CA VAL A 660 28.03 -6.86 -9.31
C VAL A 660 27.87 -8.36 -9.13
N SER A 661 28.96 -9.11 -9.34
CA SER A 661 28.95 -10.55 -9.10
C SER A 661 28.62 -10.86 -7.64
N LEU A 662 27.84 -11.92 -7.38
CA LEU A 662 27.52 -12.33 -6.02
C LEU A 662 28.79 -12.62 -5.20
N ALA A 663 29.83 -13.16 -5.84
CA ALA A 663 31.13 -13.40 -5.21
C ALA A 663 31.80 -12.10 -4.72
N ASP A 664 31.81 -11.05 -5.53
CA ASP A 664 32.45 -9.78 -5.17
C ASP A 664 31.66 -9.00 -4.12
N ALA A 665 30.34 -9.06 -4.16
CA ALA A 665 29.49 -8.47 -3.13
C ALA A 665 29.68 -9.15 -1.76
N LEU A 666 29.82 -10.48 -1.72
CA LEU A 666 29.96 -11.25 -0.49
C LEU A 666 31.38 -11.25 0.10
N SER A 667 32.40 -11.23 -0.77
CA SER A 667 33.80 -11.11 -0.37
C SER A 667 34.20 -9.68 -0.01
N GLU A 668 33.30 -8.71 -0.22
CA GLU A 668 33.56 -7.27 -0.07
C GLU A 668 34.68 -6.74 -0.99
N ASN A 669 34.95 -7.43 -2.11
CA ASN A 669 35.80 -6.89 -3.18
C ASN A 669 35.15 -5.65 -3.82
N TYR A 670 33.82 -5.67 -3.95
CA TYR A 670 33.02 -4.49 -4.25
C TYR A 670 32.37 -3.99 -2.96
N LYS A 671 33.00 -3.00 -2.32
CA LYS A 671 32.52 -2.40 -1.07
C LYS A 671 32.70 -0.90 -1.10
N ALA A 672 31.57 -0.20 -1.04
CA ALA A 672 31.54 1.24 -0.85
C ALA A 672 32.25 1.63 0.45
N VAL A 673 33.12 2.63 0.38
CA VAL A 673 33.82 3.20 1.54
C VAL A 673 33.69 4.71 1.53
N ILE A 674 33.67 5.33 2.71
CA ILE A 674 33.67 6.78 2.82
C ILE A 674 35.11 7.29 2.72
N LYS A 675 35.35 8.20 1.79
CA LYS A 675 36.61 8.92 1.62
C LYS A 675 36.42 10.40 1.95
N GLN A 676 37.37 10.98 2.67
CA GLN A 676 37.41 12.42 2.92
C GLN A 676 38.01 13.16 1.72
N THR A 677 37.35 14.23 1.27
CA THR A 677 37.81 15.10 0.17
C THR A 677 37.75 16.56 0.58
N SER A 678 38.23 17.46 -0.28
CA SER A 678 38.11 18.92 -0.08
C SER A 678 36.66 19.40 -0.02
N LYS A 679 35.70 18.64 -0.55
CA LYS A 679 34.26 18.93 -0.50
C LYS A 679 33.52 18.20 0.63
N GLY A 680 34.25 17.46 1.48
CA GLY A 680 33.71 16.66 2.58
C GLY A 680 33.74 15.15 2.31
N PRO A 681 33.06 14.35 3.16
CA PRO A 681 32.96 12.91 2.97
C PRO A 681 32.15 12.59 1.72
N MET A 682 32.60 11.60 0.96
CA MET A 682 31.86 11.03 -0.17
C MET A 682 32.06 9.52 -0.20
N TRP A 683 31.11 8.80 -0.79
CA TRP A 683 31.30 7.40 -1.10
C TRP A 683 32.30 7.22 -2.25
N ASP A 684 33.11 6.18 -2.15
CA ASP A 684 34.14 5.77 -3.11
C ASP A 684 34.12 4.24 -3.23
N LYS A 685 34.64 3.72 -4.34
CA LYS A 685 34.79 2.27 -4.63
C LYS A 685 33.49 1.45 -4.72
N GLY A 686 32.32 2.09 -4.83
CA GLY A 686 31.07 1.41 -5.17
C GLY A 686 29.82 2.04 -4.55
N ASP A 687 28.68 1.55 -5.01
CA ASP A 687 27.34 1.92 -4.53
C ASP A 687 27.07 1.28 -3.14
N PRO A 688 26.80 2.09 -2.09
CA PRO A 688 26.55 1.60 -0.72
C PRO A 688 25.24 0.83 -0.57
N ALA A 689 24.35 0.90 -1.57
CA ALA A 689 23.14 0.08 -1.63
C ALA A 689 23.39 -1.35 -2.12
N VAL A 690 24.60 -1.67 -2.61
CA VAL A 690 25.00 -3.04 -2.97
C VAL A 690 25.54 -3.77 -1.74
N GLY A 691 25.09 -5.01 -1.55
CA GLY A 691 25.44 -5.86 -0.41
C GLY A 691 24.23 -6.28 0.42
N LYS A 692 24.48 -6.76 1.64
CA LYS A 692 23.45 -7.33 2.53
C LYS A 692 22.49 -6.24 3.06
N VAL A 693 21.18 -6.45 2.90
CA VAL A 693 20.12 -5.48 3.27
C VAL A 693 19.15 -5.99 4.34
N LEU A 694 18.95 -7.31 4.45
CA LEU A 694 18.09 -7.96 5.46
C LEU A 694 18.75 -9.26 5.93
N GLN A 695 18.75 -9.51 7.24
CA GLN A 695 19.19 -10.78 7.82
C GLN A 695 17.98 -11.61 8.28
N LEU A 696 18.01 -12.91 8.02
CA LEU A 696 17.03 -13.87 8.53
C LEU A 696 17.72 -14.84 9.49
N ASN A 697 17.16 -15.01 10.69
CA ASN A 697 17.70 -15.91 11.71
C ASN A 697 16.80 -17.14 11.86
N VAL A 698 17.32 -18.32 11.53
CA VAL A 698 16.50 -19.54 11.54
C VAL A 698 16.34 -20.05 12.97
N LYS A 699 15.09 -20.27 13.38
CA LYS A 699 14.68 -20.81 14.69
C LYS A 699 14.08 -22.19 14.55
N PRO A 700 14.12 -23.02 15.61
CA PRO A 700 13.46 -24.31 15.62
C PRO A 700 11.95 -24.16 15.35
N TYR A 701 11.41 -25.12 14.61
CA TYR A 701 9.98 -25.30 14.39
C TYR A 701 9.61 -26.73 14.78
N THR A 702 8.61 -26.88 15.63
CA THR A 702 8.13 -28.18 16.13
C THR A 702 6.77 -28.56 15.57
N GLY A 703 6.11 -27.65 14.84
CA GLY A 703 4.84 -27.92 14.18
C GLY A 703 5.01 -28.65 12.86
N GLN A 704 3.89 -28.94 12.21
CA GLN A 704 3.88 -29.45 10.84
C GLN A 704 3.85 -28.27 9.87
N ASP A 705 4.66 -28.32 8.81
CA ASP A 705 4.55 -27.38 7.70
C ASP A 705 3.45 -27.88 6.76
N LEU A 706 2.37 -27.12 6.67
CA LEU A 706 1.19 -27.45 5.86
C LEU A 706 1.14 -26.66 4.55
N ALA A 707 2.13 -25.80 4.29
CA ALA A 707 2.22 -25.06 3.06
C ALA A 707 2.38 -26.00 1.85
N MET A 708 1.93 -25.55 0.69
CA MET A 708 2.20 -26.24 -0.57
C MET A 708 3.70 -26.37 -0.85
N ASP A 709 4.08 -27.41 -1.59
CA ASP A 709 5.42 -27.52 -2.18
C ASP A 709 5.41 -26.86 -3.57
N PRO A 710 6.06 -25.69 -3.77
CA PRO A 710 6.06 -25.01 -5.07
C PRO A 710 6.64 -25.86 -6.20
N ALA A 711 7.57 -26.78 -5.90
CA ALA A 711 8.13 -27.67 -6.90
C ALA A 711 7.09 -28.60 -7.59
N ALA A 712 5.91 -28.78 -6.97
CA ALA A 712 4.80 -29.53 -7.57
C ALA A 712 4.04 -28.72 -8.65
N TYR A 713 4.26 -27.41 -8.72
CA TYR A 713 3.58 -26.46 -9.61
C TYR A 713 4.53 -25.83 -10.65
N GLU A 714 5.76 -26.34 -10.76
CA GLU A 714 6.68 -25.97 -11.85
C GLU A 714 6.09 -26.42 -13.21
N PRO A 715 6.44 -25.75 -14.32
CA PRO A 715 6.07 -26.21 -15.65
C PRO A 715 6.50 -27.67 -15.87
N ALA A 716 5.70 -28.44 -16.62
CA ALA A 716 6.00 -29.84 -16.89
C ALA A 716 7.36 -29.99 -17.60
N LYS A 717 8.35 -30.56 -16.91
CA LYS A 717 9.59 -31.05 -17.52
C LYS A 717 9.23 -32.20 -18.48
N PRO A 718 9.92 -32.40 -19.62
CA PRO A 718 9.63 -33.51 -20.52
C PRO A 718 9.53 -34.84 -19.74
N GLY A 719 8.34 -35.46 -19.72
CA GLY A 719 8.09 -36.71 -19.01
C GLY A 719 7.37 -36.62 -17.65
N LYS A 720 6.99 -35.44 -17.15
CA LYS A 720 6.03 -35.31 -16.02
C LYS A 720 4.61 -35.03 -16.52
N LEU A 721 3.61 -35.67 -15.91
CA LEU A 721 2.19 -35.35 -16.13
C LEU A 721 1.93 -33.89 -15.73
N LYS A 722 1.10 -33.17 -16.51
CA LYS A 722 0.67 -31.81 -16.20
C LYS A 722 -0.09 -31.81 -14.88
N ALA A 723 0.29 -30.92 -13.97
CA ALA A 723 -0.44 -30.66 -12.74
C ALA A 723 -1.33 -29.42 -12.93
N TRP A 724 -2.31 -29.51 -13.84
CA TRP A 724 -3.50 -28.64 -13.97
C TRP A 724 -4.53 -29.34 -14.87
#